data_AF-A0A535LAY7-F1
#
_entry.id   AF-A0A535LAY7-F1
#
_cell.length_a   1.000
_cell.length_b   1.000
_cell.length_c   1.000
_cell.angle_alpha   90.00
_cell.angle_beta   90.00
_cell.angle_gamma   90.00
#
_symmetry.space_group_name_H-M   'P 1'
#
loop_
_entity.id
_entity.type
_entity.pdbx_description
1 polymer ?
#
loop_
_entity_poly.entity_id
_entity_poly.type
_entity_poly.pdbx_seq_one_letter_code
_entity_poly.pdbx_strand_id
1 'polypeptide(L)'
;MKTKLAIIVGAILGMLLIVATIMFVAYQLGIFVPPIDIFGGMKTPDSSYARAQLQLIWHTPLPRQSQALGNPVISPNGIVYQLLEKQLLGFDQKSGQLEYQRDLSPYGQLDPDSLSVDNDKVDITSPDSFVHLFDASADQTPQMNELPLPLATVNDGIAYFVGNSTGDLYKVTAYNAVSGKNLWRTNCACIGMQKPVIDKNSLYVLAQSNISNDSVLLAITKSGDLLWSLNLGDSNGQTTYQQLMITESVIAILSTTPSASGLITSVSAYDKSSGQKIWELQNSNHEPDFLTSDANSIYASFRSPQGFGVEVINATNGAVIWQKTLTNVSQTGIPEITVQNGTVYVVYDDQGQHVFLLDENTGNLLGSDPSSLEVSSSPAVNNDMVFLRRYDSVTSTAEMDAYKVIPPPPPHKLFVLVYGLSSQSTDTNFSQIVKALKKVHPGADFLNYSYRGIDKRGDPLPYTCKDTFTPHISELVTRLKLQVIRYLELHPNTQVYVIGHSFGGVIAYGLLADMMIYGYLNFNGGQVLGIATLSSPLGGIPGFHGIYYALISHAYQVQCQVLASKHLVLNSLADLVHVFPGGNTSVPFGGEDSLMRVVSGGDATNQLVALAAVRHHIDVLTIGNVRDYTFNFNLCPRYGHTPDSRFLSTQWVTDQGHDSHLYARVITKGNPNCPDIGQVGINHAAVFLSPAVQTALIEWSQGKTPSVLPVPPIGS
;
A
#
# COMPACT_ATOMS: atom_id res chain seq x y z
N MET A 1 54.14 37.02 9.37
CA MET A 1 52.68 36.94 9.11
C MET A 1 52.21 35.58 8.64
N LYS A 2 52.91 34.90 7.71
CA LYS A 2 52.48 33.59 7.16
C LYS A 2 52.40 32.44 8.20
N THR A 3 53.29 32.42 9.19
CA THR A 3 53.33 31.35 10.22
C THR A 3 52.23 31.44 11.27
N LYS A 4 51.76 32.65 11.63
CA LYS A 4 50.65 32.83 12.58
C LYS A 4 49.30 32.47 11.96
N LEU A 5 49.12 32.72 10.67
CA LEU A 5 47.89 32.36 9.94
C LEU A 5 47.75 30.84 9.81
N ALA A 6 48.84 30.12 9.54
CA ALA A 6 48.84 28.65 9.45
C ALA A 6 48.47 27.97 10.78
N ILE A 7 48.94 28.51 11.91
CA ILE A 7 48.62 27.98 13.25
C ILE A 7 47.14 28.19 13.59
N ILE A 8 46.57 29.35 13.24
CA ILE A 8 45.15 29.66 13.46
C ILE A 8 44.27 28.77 12.58
N VAL A 9 44.62 28.58 11.31
CA VAL A 9 43.90 27.69 10.39
C VAL A 9 43.97 26.23 10.87
N GLY A 10 45.15 25.78 11.33
CA GLY A 10 45.31 24.43 11.90
C GLY A 10 44.48 24.21 13.17
N ALA A 11 44.38 25.21 14.05
CA ALA A 11 43.55 25.14 15.25
C ALA A 11 42.05 25.11 14.93
N ILE A 12 41.60 25.87 13.93
CA ILE A 12 40.21 25.88 13.46
C ILE A 12 39.85 24.54 12.81
N LEU A 13 40.72 23.99 11.96
CA LEU A 13 40.51 22.65 11.38
C LEU A 13 40.49 21.57 12.46
N GLY A 14 41.34 21.67 13.49
CA GLY A 14 41.35 20.76 14.62
C GLY A 14 40.04 20.80 15.42
N MET A 15 39.50 21.99 15.71
CA MET A 15 38.20 22.13 16.36
C MET A 15 37.06 21.60 15.49
N LEU A 16 37.07 21.86 14.19
CA LEU A 16 36.06 21.34 13.26
C LEU A 16 36.09 19.82 13.18
N LEU A 17 37.28 19.21 13.22
CA LEU A 17 37.42 17.75 13.25
C LEU A 17 36.87 17.16 14.55
N ILE A 18 37.15 17.79 15.68
CA ILE A 18 36.63 17.36 17.00
C ILE A 18 35.11 17.49 17.03
N VAL A 19 34.55 18.61 16.55
CA VAL A 19 33.10 18.80 16.44
C VAL A 19 32.47 17.77 15.49
N ALA A 20 33.09 17.51 14.34
CA ALA A 20 32.62 16.47 13.40
C ALA A 20 32.66 15.06 14.02
N THR A 21 33.70 14.77 14.82
CA THR A 21 33.83 13.48 15.49
C THR A 21 32.80 13.34 16.62
N ILE A 22 32.56 14.41 17.39
CA ILE A 22 31.50 14.44 18.42
C ILE A 22 30.12 14.30 17.77
N MET A 23 29.86 14.97 16.65
CA MET A 23 28.61 14.84 15.89
C MET A 23 28.46 13.44 15.29
N PHE A 24 29.53 12.82 14.81
CA PHE A 24 29.51 11.45 14.29
C PHE A 24 29.26 10.42 15.40
N VAL A 25 29.88 10.59 16.56
CA VAL A 25 29.65 9.73 17.73
C VAL A 25 28.24 9.95 18.29
N ALA A 26 27.74 11.19 18.34
CA ALA A 26 26.36 11.52 18.71
C ALA A 26 25.34 10.95 17.71
N TYR A 27 25.66 10.90 16.42
CA TYR A 27 24.86 10.26 15.37
C TYR A 27 24.81 8.73 15.55
N GLN A 28 25.95 8.08 15.80
CA GLN A 28 26.03 6.64 16.09
C GLN A 28 25.34 6.25 17.40
N LEU A 29 25.25 7.18 18.36
CA LEU A 29 24.56 7.00 19.64
C LEU A 29 23.09 7.49 19.62
N GLY A 30 22.59 7.97 18.48
CA GLY A 30 21.19 8.43 18.33
C GLY A 30 20.83 9.72 19.06
N ILE A 31 21.81 10.53 19.46
CA ILE A 31 21.63 11.78 20.25
C ILE A 31 21.29 12.98 19.36
N PHE A 32 21.74 12.98 18.09
CA PHE A 32 21.38 13.99 17.09
C PHE A 32 21.11 13.31 15.73
N VAL A 33 19.88 13.45 15.25
CA VAL A 33 19.50 13.19 13.86
C VAL A 33 19.08 14.55 13.28
N PRO A 34 19.57 14.97 12.10
CA PRO A 34 19.04 16.17 11.47
C PRO A 34 17.52 16.00 11.30
N PRO A 35 16.71 17.07 11.44
CA PRO A 35 15.27 16.96 11.17
C PRO A 35 15.10 16.44 9.74
N ILE A 36 14.66 15.19 9.62
CA ILE A 36 14.18 14.66 8.36
C ILE A 36 12.94 15.47 8.02
N ASP A 37 12.88 15.96 6.80
CA ASP A 37 11.68 16.57 6.26
C ASP A 37 10.52 15.58 6.45
N ILE A 38 9.50 15.97 7.20
CA ILE A 38 8.30 15.16 7.47
C ILE A 38 7.60 14.77 6.13
N PHE A 39 7.99 15.42 5.03
CA PHE A 39 7.51 15.19 3.66
C PHE A 39 8.53 14.49 2.73
N GLY A 40 9.74 14.18 3.19
CA GLY A 40 10.82 13.58 2.40
C GLY A 40 10.96 12.08 2.61
N GLY A 41 10.98 11.32 1.50
CA GLY A 41 10.91 9.85 1.46
C GLY A 41 11.79 9.10 2.45
N MET A 42 11.19 8.12 3.12
CA MET A 42 11.85 7.23 4.07
C MET A 42 12.73 6.20 3.37
N LYS A 43 13.96 6.03 3.86
CA LYS A 43 14.61 4.71 3.85
C LYS A 43 13.99 3.88 4.97
N THR A 44 13.03 3.03 4.62
CA THR A 44 12.56 1.97 5.51
C THR A 44 13.69 0.96 5.72
N PRO A 45 14.05 0.61 6.97
CA PRO A 45 14.85 -0.59 7.22
C PRO A 45 14.10 -1.78 6.64
N ASP A 46 14.72 -2.42 5.67
CA ASP A 46 14.14 -3.49 4.87
C ASP A 46 13.75 -4.68 5.76
N SER A 47 12.46 -5.04 5.80
CA SER A 47 11.96 -6.14 6.63
C SER A 47 11.98 -7.46 5.85
N SER A 48 12.85 -8.37 6.25
CA SER A 48 12.93 -9.72 5.69
C SER A 48 11.83 -10.68 6.19
N TYR A 49 11.14 -10.36 7.28
CA TYR A 49 10.22 -11.29 7.97
C TYR A 49 8.74 -11.19 7.56
N ALA A 50 8.31 -10.08 6.94
CA ALA A 50 6.94 -9.92 6.44
C ALA A 50 6.77 -10.50 5.02
N ARG A 51 7.75 -11.29 4.55
CA ARG A 51 7.81 -11.68 3.14
C ARG A 51 7.08 -13.01 2.88
N ALA A 52 6.03 -13.00 2.05
CA ALA A 52 5.54 -14.13 1.28
C ALA A 52 6.72 -14.92 0.71
N GLN A 53 6.64 -16.23 0.85
CA GLN A 53 7.66 -17.15 0.37
C GLN A 53 7.18 -17.80 -0.91
N LEU A 54 8.02 -17.75 -1.93
CA LEU A 54 7.90 -18.64 -3.07
C LEU A 54 8.49 -20.00 -2.68
N GLN A 55 7.63 -20.95 -2.36
CA GLN A 55 8.07 -22.32 -2.10
C GLN A 55 8.16 -23.08 -3.42
N LEU A 56 9.37 -23.46 -3.84
CA LEU A 56 9.55 -24.35 -4.98
C LEU A 56 8.87 -25.69 -4.70
N ILE A 57 7.92 -26.07 -5.55
CA ILE A 57 7.19 -27.35 -5.44
C ILE A 57 7.86 -28.40 -6.31
N TRP A 58 8.16 -28.03 -7.56
CA TRP A 58 8.92 -28.86 -8.49
C TRP A 58 9.68 -27.96 -9.46
N HIS A 59 10.74 -28.54 -10.02
CA HIS A 59 11.51 -27.97 -11.11
C HIS A 59 11.71 -29.08 -12.15
N THR A 60 11.54 -28.75 -13.42
CA THR A 60 11.67 -29.71 -14.53
C THR A 60 12.71 -29.18 -15.53
N PRO A 61 13.87 -29.85 -15.65
CA PRO A 61 14.90 -29.47 -16.63
C PRO A 61 14.35 -29.59 -18.05
N LEU A 62 14.55 -28.54 -18.85
CA LEU A 62 14.16 -28.54 -20.26
C LEU A 62 15.35 -28.97 -21.13
N PRO A 63 15.15 -29.78 -22.20
CA PRO A 63 16.22 -30.28 -23.05
C PRO A 63 17.18 -29.18 -23.57
N ARG A 64 18.49 -29.47 -23.53
CA ARG A 64 19.54 -28.57 -24.06
C ARG A 64 19.56 -28.60 -25.59
N GLN A 65 18.95 -27.62 -26.24
CA GLN A 65 19.49 -26.90 -27.40
C GLN A 65 18.52 -25.79 -27.82
N SER A 66 19.09 -24.59 -27.95
CA SER A 66 18.55 -23.33 -28.48
C SER A 66 17.13 -22.92 -28.09
N GLN A 67 17.05 -22.14 -27.01
CA GLN A 67 15.98 -21.21 -26.69
C GLN A 67 14.61 -21.89 -26.57
N ALA A 68 14.23 -22.23 -25.35
CA ALA A 68 12.81 -22.26 -25.04
C ALA A 68 12.23 -20.88 -25.47
N LEU A 69 11.20 -20.92 -26.32
CA LEU A 69 10.64 -19.74 -26.96
C LEU A 69 9.20 -19.59 -26.46
N GLY A 70 8.79 -18.36 -26.18
CA GLY A 70 7.44 -18.04 -25.77
C GLY A 70 7.15 -18.33 -24.30
N ASN A 71 6.05 -17.77 -23.83
CA ASN A 71 5.63 -17.83 -22.44
C ASN A 71 4.90 -19.16 -22.13
N PRO A 72 5.04 -19.70 -20.91
CA PRO A 72 4.23 -20.83 -20.49
C PRO A 72 2.74 -20.46 -20.49
N VAL A 73 1.90 -21.38 -20.94
CA VAL A 73 0.44 -21.18 -20.97
C VAL A 73 -0.23 -22.27 -20.15
N ILE A 74 -1.21 -21.92 -19.34
CA ILE A 74 -1.90 -22.85 -18.45
C ILE A 74 -3.33 -23.06 -18.88
N SER A 75 -3.71 -24.31 -19.03
CA SER A 75 -5.10 -24.70 -19.23
C SER A 75 -5.89 -24.72 -17.91
N PRO A 76 -7.22 -24.47 -17.96
CA PRO A 76 -8.10 -24.60 -16.80
C PRO A 76 -8.08 -25.98 -16.13
N ASN A 77 -7.76 -27.05 -16.88
CA ASN A 77 -7.64 -28.41 -16.35
C ASN A 77 -6.35 -28.64 -15.54
N GLY A 78 -5.42 -27.68 -15.51
CA GLY A 78 -4.20 -27.73 -14.71
C GLY A 78 -2.97 -28.30 -15.41
N ILE A 79 -2.87 -28.19 -16.73
CA ILE A 79 -1.67 -28.55 -17.50
C ILE A 79 -0.92 -27.27 -17.87
N VAL A 80 0.39 -27.25 -17.65
CA VAL A 80 1.29 -26.15 -18.02
C VAL A 80 1.95 -26.51 -19.34
N TYR A 81 1.59 -25.81 -20.41
CA TYR A 81 2.15 -25.99 -21.74
C TYR A 81 3.34 -25.07 -21.98
N GLN A 82 4.43 -25.63 -22.49
CA GLN A 82 5.62 -24.89 -22.91
C GLN A 82 6.05 -25.34 -24.30
N LEU A 83 6.24 -24.36 -25.19
CA LEU A 83 6.87 -24.60 -26.48
C LEU A 83 8.39 -24.56 -26.34
N LEU A 84 9.06 -25.57 -26.89
CA LEU A 84 10.50 -25.70 -26.96
C LEU A 84 10.90 -25.94 -28.41
N GLU A 85 11.28 -24.87 -29.12
CA GLU A 85 11.49 -24.86 -30.57
C GLU A 85 10.28 -25.43 -31.35
N LYS A 86 10.29 -26.74 -31.56
CA LYS A 86 9.32 -27.54 -32.30
C LYS A 86 8.71 -28.65 -31.45
N GLN A 87 8.89 -28.64 -30.14
CA GLN A 87 8.22 -29.56 -29.23
C GLN A 87 7.28 -28.80 -28.31
N LEU A 88 6.04 -29.24 -28.25
CA LEU A 88 5.08 -28.75 -27.26
C LEU A 88 5.02 -29.77 -26.13
N LEU A 89 5.43 -29.36 -24.94
CA LEU A 89 5.37 -30.17 -23.72
C LEU A 89 4.24 -29.67 -22.82
N GLY A 90 3.55 -30.57 -22.15
CA GLY A 90 2.53 -30.27 -21.15
C GLY A 90 2.84 -31.00 -19.85
N PHE A 91 2.90 -30.25 -18.75
CA PHE A 91 3.24 -30.75 -17.42
C PHE A 91 2.06 -30.63 -16.47
N ASP A 92 1.82 -31.64 -15.63
CA ASP A 92 0.85 -31.51 -14.53
C ASP A 92 1.30 -30.39 -13.60
N GLN A 93 0.42 -29.42 -13.37
CA GLN A 93 0.73 -28.23 -12.58
C GLN A 93 1.22 -28.60 -11.17
N LYS A 94 0.75 -29.69 -10.56
CA LYS A 94 1.04 -30.01 -9.14
C LYS A 94 2.33 -30.78 -8.96
N SER A 95 2.67 -31.66 -9.89
CA SER A 95 3.77 -32.61 -9.77
C SER A 95 4.93 -32.34 -10.73
N GLY A 96 4.73 -31.55 -11.78
CA GLY A 96 5.72 -31.30 -12.83
C GLY A 96 5.93 -32.50 -13.75
N GLN A 97 5.12 -33.55 -13.62
CA GLN A 97 5.21 -34.72 -14.49
C GLN A 97 4.77 -34.37 -15.90
N LEU A 98 5.52 -34.84 -16.90
CA LEU A 98 5.17 -34.70 -18.30
C LEU A 98 3.92 -35.56 -18.61
N GLU A 99 2.81 -34.90 -18.91
CA GLU A 99 1.54 -35.56 -19.28
C GLU A 99 1.28 -35.51 -20.79
N TYR A 100 1.89 -34.55 -21.48
CA TYR A 100 1.69 -34.33 -22.90
C TYR A 100 3.01 -33.98 -23.60
N GLN A 101 3.23 -34.55 -24.78
CA GLN A 101 4.36 -34.21 -25.63
C GLN A 101 3.96 -34.34 -27.08
N ARG A 102 4.29 -33.34 -27.88
CA ARG A 102 4.02 -33.32 -29.31
C ARG A 102 5.18 -32.77 -30.11
N ASP A 103 5.54 -33.47 -31.18
CA ASP A 103 6.45 -32.97 -32.20
C ASP A 103 5.71 -32.10 -33.20
N LEU A 104 6.09 -30.83 -33.25
CA LEU A 104 5.59 -29.81 -34.16
C LEU A 104 6.54 -29.54 -35.34
N SER A 105 7.60 -30.33 -35.50
CA SER A 105 8.53 -30.20 -36.63
C SER A 105 7.88 -30.20 -38.02
N PRO A 106 6.80 -30.97 -38.27
CA PRO A 106 6.10 -30.96 -39.55
C PRO A 106 5.46 -29.61 -39.94
N TYR A 107 5.23 -28.70 -38.98
CA TYR A 107 4.48 -27.46 -39.18
C TYR A 107 5.35 -26.24 -39.49
N GLY A 108 6.61 -26.44 -39.87
CA GLY A 108 7.49 -25.35 -40.29
C GLY A 108 7.98 -24.49 -39.12
N GLN A 109 7.98 -23.17 -39.32
CA GLN A 109 8.38 -22.19 -38.30
C GLN A 109 7.13 -21.73 -37.54
N LEU A 110 7.22 -21.64 -36.22
CA LEU A 110 6.09 -21.26 -35.37
C LEU A 110 6.39 -19.93 -34.68
N ASP A 111 5.34 -19.16 -34.41
CA ASP A 111 5.39 -17.98 -33.55
C ASP A 111 5.20 -18.41 -32.09
N PRO A 112 6.24 -18.37 -31.26
CA PRO A 112 6.18 -18.88 -29.90
C PRO A 112 5.30 -18.05 -28.96
N ASP A 113 5.18 -16.74 -29.19
CA ASP A 113 4.36 -15.83 -28.39
C ASP A 113 2.87 -15.96 -28.75
N SER A 114 2.58 -16.73 -29.79
CA SER A 114 1.22 -16.96 -30.24
C SER A 114 0.50 -18.09 -29.53
N LEU A 115 1.24 -18.96 -28.81
CA LEU A 115 0.70 -20.14 -28.13
C LEU A 115 -0.47 -19.75 -27.22
N SER A 116 -1.60 -20.43 -27.37
CA SER A 116 -2.76 -20.23 -26.52
C SER A 116 -3.51 -21.54 -26.27
N VAL A 117 -4.22 -21.61 -25.15
CA VAL A 117 -4.90 -22.83 -24.71
C VAL A 117 -6.30 -22.51 -24.18
N ASP A 118 -7.30 -23.17 -24.74
CA ASP A 118 -8.70 -23.14 -24.28
C ASP A 118 -9.13 -24.57 -23.92
N ASN A 119 -9.16 -24.87 -22.62
CA ASN A 119 -9.38 -26.21 -22.08
C ASN A 119 -8.35 -27.22 -22.63
N ASP A 120 -8.79 -28.15 -23.49
CA ASP A 120 -7.93 -29.14 -24.15
C ASP A 120 -7.54 -28.72 -25.58
N LYS A 121 -7.96 -27.54 -26.04
CA LYS A 121 -7.64 -27.02 -27.37
C LYS A 121 -6.41 -26.15 -27.29
N VAL A 122 -5.36 -26.52 -28.00
CA VAL A 122 -4.13 -25.74 -28.10
C VAL A 122 -4.04 -25.14 -29.49
N ASP A 123 -3.73 -23.85 -29.58
CA ASP A 123 -3.44 -23.17 -30.84
C ASP A 123 -2.10 -22.46 -30.83
N ILE A 124 -1.48 -22.42 -32.02
CA ILE A 124 -0.24 -21.72 -32.27
C ILE A 124 -0.22 -21.25 -33.72
N THR A 125 0.28 -20.04 -33.96
CA THR A 125 0.38 -19.47 -35.31
C THR A 125 1.77 -19.65 -35.89
N SER A 126 1.87 -19.55 -37.21
CA SER A 126 3.11 -19.59 -37.96
C SER A 126 3.33 -18.28 -38.74
N PRO A 127 4.59 -17.85 -38.98
CA PRO A 127 4.88 -16.61 -39.69
C PRO A 127 4.41 -16.59 -41.15
N ASP A 128 4.27 -17.76 -41.78
CA ASP A 128 3.65 -17.94 -43.11
C ASP A 128 2.13 -17.87 -43.05
N SER A 129 1.60 -17.27 -41.99
CA SER A 129 0.21 -16.93 -41.79
C SER A 129 -0.68 -18.10 -41.39
N PHE A 130 -0.22 -19.26 -40.94
CA PHE A 130 -1.14 -20.33 -40.55
C PHE A 130 -1.50 -20.33 -39.05
N VAL A 131 -2.70 -20.80 -38.70
CA VAL A 131 -3.08 -21.19 -37.34
C VAL A 131 -3.13 -22.70 -37.29
N HIS A 132 -2.40 -23.31 -36.37
CA HIS A 132 -2.39 -24.73 -36.09
C HIS A 132 -3.18 -25.00 -34.80
N LEU A 133 -4.16 -25.91 -34.87
CA LEU A 133 -5.06 -26.26 -33.78
C LEU A 133 -4.92 -27.73 -33.41
N PHE A 134 -4.84 -28.02 -32.12
CA PHE A 134 -4.66 -29.35 -31.56
C PHE A 134 -5.70 -29.62 -30.47
N ASP A 135 -6.07 -30.90 -30.31
CA ASP A 135 -6.86 -31.37 -29.18
C ASP A 135 -5.97 -32.26 -28.32
N ALA A 136 -5.52 -31.74 -27.18
CA ALA A 136 -4.62 -32.44 -26.28
C ALA A 136 -5.27 -33.69 -25.63
N SER A 137 -6.61 -33.71 -25.51
CA SER A 137 -7.34 -34.84 -24.90
C SER A 137 -7.52 -36.04 -25.84
N ALA A 138 -7.47 -35.81 -27.15
CA ALA A 138 -7.82 -36.77 -28.19
C ALA A 138 -6.64 -37.18 -29.08
N ASP A 139 -5.41 -36.86 -28.67
CA ASP A 139 -4.23 -36.82 -29.54
C ASP A 139 -3.67 -38.22 -29.93
N GLN A 140 -4.41 -38.96 -30.77
CA GLN A 140 -3.87 -40.10 -31.54
C GLN A 140 -3.64 -39.76 -33.02
N THR A 141 -4.38 -38.80 -33.58
CA THR A 141 -4.11 -38.09 -34.86
C THR A 141 -5.15 -36.96 -34.98
N PRO A 142 -4.81 -35.68 -34.80
CA PRO A 142 -5.81 -34.61 -34.87
C PRO A 142 -6.10 -34.21 -36.32
N GLN A 143 -7.30 -33.68 -36.54
CA GLN A 143 -7.63 -33.00 -37.78
C GLN A 143 -6.89 -31.66 -37.84
N MET A 144 -5.89 -31.62 -38.73
CA MET A 144 -5.15 -30.42 -39.10
C MET A 144 -6.07 -29.52 -39.93
N ASN A 145 -6.31 -28.30 -39.46
CA ASN A 145 -6.75 -27.22 -40.33
C ASN A 145 -5.67 -26.15 -40.32
N GLU A 146 -5.16 -25.85 -41.50
CA GLU A 146 -4.32 -24.70 -41.75
C GLU A 146 -5.22 -23.54 -42.19
N LEU A 147 -5.26 -22.49 -41.37
CA LEU A 147 -6.01 -21.27 -41.68
C LEU A 147 -5.02 -20.12 -41.91
N PRO A 148 -5.00 -19.43 -43.07
CA PRO A 148 -4.04 -18.37 -43.40
C PRO A 148 -4.32 -17.04 -42.64
N LEU A 149 -4.30 -17.07 -41.29
CA LEU A 149 -4.68 -16.04 -40.33
C LEU A 149 -3.58 -15.72 -39.26
N PRO A 150 -2.58 -14.85 -39.52
CA PRO A 150 -1.46 -14.59 -38.60
C PRO A 150 -1.82 -13.86 -37.29
N LEU A 151 -2.97 -13.18 -37.23
CA LEU A 151 -3.46 -12.44 -36.06
C LEU A 151 -4.82 -12.98 -35.63
N ALA A 152 -4.83 -14.23 -35.18
CA ALA A 152 -6.04 -14.92 -34.76
C ALA A 152 -6.17 -14.98 -33.24
N THR A 153 -7.41 -14.86 -32.76
CA THR A 153 -7.82 -15.22 -31.40
C THR A 153 -8.85 -16.33 -31.50
N VAL A 154 -8.63 -17.43 -30.77
CA VAL A 154 -9.54 -18.58 -30.76
C VAL A 154 -10.36 -18.55 -29.48
N ASN A 155 -11.68 -18.71 -29.60
CA ASN A 155 -12.58 -18.84 -28.46
C ASN A 155 -13.77 -19.71 -28.84
N ASP A 156 -14.11 -20.69 -28.00
CA ASP A 156 -15.24 -21.61 -28.20
C ASP A 156 -15.23 -22.32 -29.58
N GLY A 157 -14.05 -22.65 -30.09
CA GLY A 157 -13.88 -23.28 -31.40
C GLY A 157 -14.13 -22.36 -32.60
N ILE A 158 -14.10 -21.04 -32.41
CA ILE A 158 -14.15 -20.03 -33.46
C ILE A 158 -12.83 -19.24 -33.46
N ALA A 159 -12.16 -19.16 -34.61
CA ALA A 159 -10.98 -18.34 -34.83
C ALA A 159 -11.39 -16.99 -35.44
N TYR A 160 -11.12 -15.90 -34.73
CA TYR A 160 -11.36 -14.52 -35.18
C TYR A 160 -10.06 -13.91 -35.68
N PHE A 161 -10.08 -13.35 -36.89
CA PHE A 161 -8.90 -12.87 -37.59
C PHE A 161 -9.11 -11.48 -38.17
N VAL A 162 -8.03 -10.69 -38.26
CA VAL A 162 -8.02 -9.40 -38.94
C VAL A 162 -7.11 -9.47 -40.17
N GLY A 163 -7.73 -9.35 -41.34
CA GLY A 163 -7.14 -9.58 -42.65
C GLY A 163 -5.98 -8.68 -43.04
N ASN A 164 -4.81 -9.29 -43.24
CA ASN A 164 -3.63 -8.69 -43.86
C ASN A 164 -3.20 -9.36 -45.19
N SER A 165 -3.93 -10.39 -45.66
CA SER A 165 -3.57 -11.20 -46.84
C SER A 165 -4.69 -11.28 -47.90
N THR A 166 -4.33 -11.71 -49.11
CA THR A 166 -4.98 -11.39 -50.41
C THR A 166 -6.46 -11.79 -50.62
N GLY A 167 -7.11 -12.51 -49.69
CA GLY A 167 -8.54 -12.88 -49.76
C GLY A 167 -9.46 -12.17 -48.74
N ASP A 168 -8.95 -11.93 -47.54
CA ASP A 168 -9.67 -11.27 -46.44
C ASP A 168 -9.09 -9.88 -46.09
N LEU A 169 -8.21 -9.36 -46.95
CA LEU A 169 -7.62 -8.04 -46.83
C LEU A 169 -8.70 -7.00 -46.49
N TYR A 170 -8.45 -6.23 -45.44
CA TYR A 170 -9.33 -5.17 -44.95
C TYR A 170 -10.61 -5.62 -44.26
N LYS A 171 -10.67 -6.88 -43.80
CA LYS A 171 -11.83 -7.46 -43.13
C LYS A 171 -11.46 -8.10 -41.80
N VAL A 172 -12.37 -8.02 -40.85
CA VAL A 172 -12.39 -8.92 -39.70
C VAL A 172 -13.22 -10.15 -40.08
N THR A 173 -12.74 -11.34 -39.78
CA THR A 173 -13.28 -12.59 -40.28
C THR A 173 -13.33 -13.64 -39.19
N ALA A 174 -14.41 -14.44 -39.13
CA ALA A 174 -14.48 -15.59 -38.25
C ALA A 174 -14.50 -16.90 -39.02
N TYR A 175 -13.78 -17.88 -38.51
CA TYR A 175 -13.68 -19.24 -39.02
C TYR A 175 -14.04 -20.24 -37.94
N ASN A 176 -14.74 -21.31 -38.31
CA ASN A 176 -14.85 -22.45 -37.42
C ASN A 176 -13.48 -23.14 -37.32
N ALA A 177 -12.91 -23.20 -36.12
CA ALA A 177 -11.56 -23.72 -35.88
C ALA A 177 -11.40 -25.18 -36.32
N VAL A 178 -12.47 -25.98 -36.22
CA VAL A 178 -12.44 -27.44 -36.47
C VAL A 178 -12.73 -27.82 -37.93
N SER A 179 -13.46 -27.01 -38.69
CA SER A 179 -13.75 -27.30 -40.11
C SER A 179 -13.02 -26.38 -41.08
N GLY A 180 -12.37 -25.34 -40.58
CA GLY A 180 -11.82 -24.25 -41.38
C GLY A 180 -12.87 -23.46 -42.17
N LYS A 181 -14.17 -23.72 -41.94
CA LYS A 181 -15.25 -23.06 -42.67
C LYS A 181 -15.37 -21.60 -42.24
N ASN A 182 -15.37 -20.69 -43.20
CA ASN A 182 -15.70 -19.29 -42.95
C ASN A 182 -17.13 -19.17 -42.40
N LEU A 183 -17.29 -18.48 -41.27
CA LEU A 183 -18.57 -18.22 -40.64
C LEU A 183 -19.15 -16.87 -41.09
N TRP A 184 -18.33 -15.82 -41.04
CA TRP A 184 -18.70 -14.48 -41.47
C TRP A 184 -17.47 -13.64 -41.83
N ARG A 185 -17.71 -12.50 -42.52
CA ARG A 185 -16.71 -11.49 -42.90
C ARG A 185 -17.30 -10.09 -42.73
N THR A 186 -16.55 -9.22 -42.08
CA THR A 186 -16.94 -7.84 -41.80
C THR A 186 -15.91 -6.90 -42.40
N ASN A 187 -16.32 -6.10 -43.38
CA ASN A 187 -15.42 -5.13 -43.99
C ASN A 187 -15.19 -3.97 -43.01
N CYS A 188 -13.93 -3.78 -42.61
CA CYS A 188 -13.53 -2.70 -41.70
C CYS A 188 -12.66 -1.65 -42.38
N ALA A 189 -12.26 -1.86 -43.64
CA ALA A 189 -11.26 -1.01 -44.30
C ALA A 189 -9.97 -0.90 -43.46
N CYS A 190 -9.54 -2.00 -42.83
CA CYS A 190 -8.52 -1.98 -41.79
C CYS A 190 -7.55 -3.18 -41.85
N ILE A 191 -6.29 -2.97 -41.50
CA ILE A 191 -5.23 -3.97 -41.41
C ILE A 191 -4.98 -4.26 -39.93
N GLY A 192 -5.06 -5.51 -39.50
CA GLY A 192 -4.85 -5.85 -38.08
C GLY A 192 -3.46 -5.48 -37.58
N MET A 193 -3.39 -4.88 -36.39
CA MET A 193 -2.11 -4.60 -35.72
C MET A 193 -1.85 -5.56 -34.56
N GLN A 194 -2.92 -6.06 -33.92
CA GLN A 194 -2.85 -6.97 -32.77
C GLN A 194 -3.92 -8.05 -32.87
N LYS A 195 -3.75 -9.12 -32.08
CA LYS A 195 -4.77 -10.15 -31.90
C LYS A 195 -6.07 -9.51 -31.37
N PRO A 196 -7.25 -9.85 -31.90
CA PRO A 196 -8.52 -9.37 -31.36
C PRO A 196 -8.73 -9.77 -29.90
N VAL A 197 -9.28 -8.87 -29.08
CA VAL A 197 -9.60 -9.19 -27.68
C VAL A 197 -11.11 -9.41 -27.55
N ILE A 198 -11.49 -10.49 -26.88
CA ILE A 198 -12.89 -10.91 -26.74
C ILE A 198 -13.39 -10.55 -25.34
N ASP A 199 -14.55 -9.92 -25.26
CA ASP A 199 -15.29 -9.73 -24.01
C ASP A 199 -16.76 -10.09 -24.23
N LYS A 200 -17.20 -11.13 -23.51
CA LYS A 200 -18.58 -11.67 -23.54
C LYS A 200 -19.04 -11.97 -24.97
N ASN A 201 -19.78 -11.03 -25.58
CA ASN A 201 -20.41 -11.17 -26.90
C ASN A 201 -19.82 -10.22 -27.96
N SER A 202 -18.72 -9.54 -27.64
CA SER A 202 -18.07 -8.56 -28.49
C SER A 202 -16.59 -8.89 -28.70
N LEU A 203 -16.09 -8.45 -29.84
CA LEU A 203 -14.72 -8.51 -30.31
C LEU A 203 -14.21 -7.08 -30.44
N TYR A 204 -13.10 -6.78 -29.79
CA TYR A 204 -12.41 -5.49 -29.88
C TYR A 204 -11.13 -5.65 -30.70
N VAL A 205 -10.98 -4.78 -31.70
CA VAL A 205 -9.87 -4.88 -32.66
C VAL A 205 -9.16 -3.55 -32.75
N LEU A 206 -7.85 -3.59 -32.52
CA LEU A 206 -6.93 -2.50 -32.84
C LEU A 206 -6.29 -2.78 -34.21
N ALA A 207 -6.53 -1.88 -35.15
CA ALA A 207 -6.12 -2.03 -36.54
C ALA A 207 -5.61 -0.70 -37.11
N GLN A 208 -5.05 -0.72 -38.31
CA GLN A 208 -4.68 0.45 -39.09
C GLN A 208 -5.65 0.62 -40.26
N SER A 209 -6.22 1.80 -40.41
CA SER A 209 -7.04 2.20 -41.56
C SER A 209 -6.25 2.07 -42.85
N ASN A 210 -6.78 1.38 -43.85
CA ASN A 210 -6.14 1.29 -45.17
C ASN A 210 -6.36 2.52 -46.06
N ILE A 211 -7.22 3.45 -45.61
CA ILE A 211 -7.53 4.69 -46.35
C ILE A 211 -6.67 5.84 -45.83
N SER A 212 -6.64 6.03 -44.51
CA SER A 212 -5.95 7.16 -43.88
C SER A 212 -4.59 6.80 -43.27
N ASN A 213 -4.28 5.50 -43.14
CA ASN A 213 -3.15 4.97 -42.35
C ASN A 213 -3.21 5.27 -40.85
N ASP A 214 -4.31 5.87 -40.36
CA ASP A 214 -4.53 6.09 -38.93
C ASP A 214 -4.80 4.78 -38.21
N SER A 215 -4.48 4.71 -36.92
CA SER A 215 -4.96 3.62 -36.07
C SER A 215 -6.47 3.73 -35.87
N VAL A 216 -7.15 2.60 -35.80
CA VAL A 216 -8.59 2.49 -35.60
C VAL A 216 -8.89 1.44 -34.54
N LEU A 217 -9.84 1.77 -33.67
CA LEU A 217 -10.41 0.85 -32.69
C LEU A 217 -11.82 0.46 -33.16
N LEU A 218 -12.10 -0.83 -33.17
CA LEU A 218 -13.37 -1.39 -33.64
C LEU A 218 -14.01 -2.23 -32.55
N ALA A 219 -15.33 -2.19 -32.46
CA ALA A 219 -16.11 -3.18 -31.74
C ALA A 219 -17.04 -3.91 -32.72
N ILE A 220 -17.00 -5.24 -32.69
CA ILE A 220 -17.77 -6.13 -33.56
C ILE A 220 -18.46 -7.17 -32.69
N THR A 221 -19.70 -7.54 -32.98
CA THR A 221 -20.37 -8.65 -32.27
C THR A 221 -19.72 -9.98 -32.63
N LYS A 222 -19.89 -11.01 -31.80
CA LYS A 222 -19.47 -12.39 -32.16
C LYS A 222 -20.13 -12.93 -33.44
N SER A 223 -21.26 -12.35 -33.88
CA SER A 223 -21.93 -12.64 -35.16
C SER A 223 -21.35 -11.90 -36.37
N GLY A 224 -20.45 -10.93 -36.17
CA GLY A 224 -19.79 -10.17 -37.24
C GLY A 224 -20.40 -8.79 -37.52
N ASP A 225 -21.30 -8.29 -36.69
CA ASP A 225 -21.90 -6.98 -36.87
C ASP A 225 -20.99 -5.88 -36.31
N LEU A 226 -20.57 -4.92 -37.14
CA LEU A 226 -19.79 -3.77 -36.69
C LEU A 226 -20.68 -2.87 -35.83
N LEU A 227 -20.34 -2.73 -34.55
CA LEU A 227 -21.06 -1.88 -33.60
C LEU A 227 -20.63 -0.42 -33.74
N TRP A 228 -19.32 -0.18 -33.71
CA TRP A 228 -18.73 1.15 -33.88
C TRP A 228 -17.28 1.05 -34.36
N SER A 229 -16.80 2.15 -34.92
CA SER A 229 -15.42 2.36 -35.35
C SER A 229 -14.96 3.74 -34.90
N LEU A 230 -13.81 3.80 -34.25
CA LEU A 230 -13.19 5.02 -33.74
C LEU A 230 -11.84 5.22 -34.43
N ASN A 231 -11.67 6.38 -35.05
CA ASN A 231 -10.36 6.80 -35.54
C ASN A 231 -9.52 7.31 -34.36
N LEU A 232 -8.36 6.69 -34.16
CA LEU A 232 -7.36 6.99 -33.14
C LEU A 232 -6.18 7.81 -33.68
N GLY A 233 -6.22 8.23 -34.94
CA GLY A 233 -5.19 9.06 -35.55
C GLY A 233 -4.98 10.37 -34.80
N ASP A 234 -3.72 10.74 -34.60
CA ASP A 234 -3.34 12.07 -34.12
C ASP A 234 -3.02 12.99 -35.31
N SER A 235 -2.97 14.30 -35.08
CA SER A 235 -2.76 15.29 -36.15
C SER A 235 -1.41 15.13 -36.88
N ASN A 236 -0.47 14.38 -36.29
CA ASN A 236 0.88 14.18 -36.81
C ASN A 236 1.09 12.76 -37.38
N GLY A 237 0.15 11.83 -37.17
CA GLY A 237 0.25 10.42 -37.55
C GLY A 237 1.39 9.66 -36.85
N GLN A 238 1.80 10.07 -35.65
CA GLN A 238 3.02 9.57 -35.00
C GLN A 238 2.76 8.72 -33.75
N THR A 239 1.55 8.77 -33.19
CA THR A 239 1.20 7.93 -32.04
C THR A 239 1.15 6.46 -32.44
N THR A 240 1.88 5.62 -31.71
CA THR A 240 1.88 4.17 -31.84
C THR A 240 1.05 3.56 -30.71
N TYR A 241 0.24 2.56 -31.04
CA TYR A 241 -0.62 1.87 -30.08
C TYR A 241 -0.05 0.49 -29.80
N GLN A 242 0.42 0.28 -28.57
CA GLN A 242 1.29 -0.83 -28.20
C GLN A 242 0.53 -2.02 -27.64
N GLN A 243 -0.58 -1.79 -26.93
CA GLN A 243 -1.34 -2.87 -26.30
C GLN A 243 -2.82 -2.50 -26.16
N LEU A 244 -3.71 -3.44 -26.50
CA LEU A 244 -5.14 -3.37 -26.20
C LEU A 244 -5.51 -4.45 -25.18
N MET A 245 -6.33 -4.09 -24.21
CA MET A 245 -6.88 -5.01 -23.21
C MET A 245 -8.28 -4.57 -22.77
N ILE A 246 -9.00 -5.47 -22.08
CA ILE A 246 -10.38 -5.23 -21.66
C ILE A 246 -10.54 -5.49 -20.16
N THR A 247 -11.21 -4.58 -19.47
CA THR A 247 -11.70 -4.77 -18.10
C THR A 247 -13.22 -4.98 -18.08
N GLU A 248 -13.83 -5.19 -16.91
CA GLU A 248 -15.29 -5.26 -16.83
C GLU A 248 -15.96 -3.95 -17.27
N SER A 249 -15.31 -2.81 -17.08
CA SER A 249 -15.89 -1.48 -17.32
C SER A 249 -15.42 -0.82 -18.63
N VAL A 250 -14.17 -1.01 -19.06
CA VAL A 250 -13.58 -0.23 -20.15
C VAL A 250 -12.69 -1.05 -21.08
N ILE A 251 -12.38 -0.48 -22.24
CA ILE A 251 -11.26 -0.88 -23.10
C ILE A 251 -10.06 -0.03 -22.70
N ALA A 252 -8.94 -0.64 -22.35
CA ALA A 252 -7.70 0.09 -22.05
C ALA A 252 -6.69 -0.08 -23.17
N ILE A 253 -6.00 1.01 -23.50
CA ILE A 253 -4.99 1.06 -24.56
C ILE A 253 -3.73 1.74 -24.05
N LEU A 254 -2.59 1.07 -24.25
CA LEU A 254 -1.26 1.65 -24.09
C LEU A 254 -0.84 2.29 -25.42
N SER A 255 -0.44 3.56 -25.37
CA SER A 255 0.05 4.30 -26.54
C SER A 255 1.36 5.03 -26.25
N THR A 256 2.17 5.21 -27.28
CA THR A 256 3.36 6.06 -27.26
C THR A 256 3.23 7.17 -28.31
N THR A 257 3.40 8.41 -27.88
CA THR A 257 3.40 9.58 -28.75
C THR A 257 4.77 10.26 -28.74
N PRO A 258 5.42 10.46 -29.91
CA PRO A 258 6.63 11.27 -29.99
C PRO A 258 6.40 12.72 -29.59
N SER A 259 7.33 13.28 -28.82
CA SER A 259 7.34 14.67 -28.37
C SER A 259 8.71 15.31 -28.56
N ALA A 260 8.79 16.64 -28.47
CA ALA A 260 10.06 17.37 -28.57
C ALA A 260 11.08 16.98 -27.48
N SER A 261 10.61 16.44 -26.35
CA SER A 261 11.41 16.02 -25.20
C SER A 261 11.70 14.52 -25.16
N GLY A 262 11.21 13.73 -26.12
CA GLY A 262 11.34 12.26 -26.12
C GLY A 262 10.02 11.56 -26.45
N LEU A 263 9.94 10.26 -26.16
CA LEU A 263 8.70 9.48 -26.27
C LEU A 263 7.84 9.72 -25.02
N ILE A 264 6.53 9.87 -25.18
CA ILE A 264 5.61 9.89 -24.05
C ILE A 264 4.67 8.71 -24.17
N THR A 265 4.64 7.84 -23.16
CA THR A 265 3.66 6.76 -23.06
C THR A 265 2.44 7.19 -22.24
N SER A 266 1.26 6.70 -22.61
CA SER A 266 0.00 6.96 -21.91
C SER A 266 -0.88 5.72 -21.87
N VAL A 267 -1.70 5.63 -20.82
CA VAL A 267 -2.78 4.65 -20.70
C VAL A 267 -4.10 5.39 -20.91
N SER A 268 -4.89 4.97 -21.88
CA SER A 268 -6.21 5.55 -22.16
C SER A 268 -7.31 4.51 -22.00
N ALA A 269 -8.48 4.95 -21.52
CA ALA A 269 -9.66 4.10 -21.43
C ALA A 269 -10.81 4.60 -22.31
N TYR A 270 -11.53 3.64 -22.90
CA TYR A 270 -12.62 3.88 -23.82
C TYR A 270 -13.88 3.11 -23.39
N ASP A 271 -15.03 3.74 -23.60
CA ASP A 271 -16.33 3.13 -23.32
C ASP A 271 -16.62 2.00 -24.31
N LYS A 272 -17.00 0.83 -23.78
CA LYS A 272 -17.23 -0.38 -24.57
C LYS A 272 -18.42 -0.26 -25.53
N SER A 273 -19.41 0.57 -25.20
CA SER A 273 -20.66 0.69 -25.97
C SER A 273 -20.58 1.71 -27.10
N SER A 274 -19.78 2.76 -26.91
CA SER A 274 -19.73 3.92 -27.81
C SER A 274 -18.35 4.14 -28.44
N GLY A 275 -17.30 3.54 -27.88
CA GLY A 275 -15.91 3.79 -28.27
C GLY A 275 -15.38 5.15 -27.81
N GLN A 276 -16.14 5.95 -27.05
CA GLN A 276 -15.66 7.27 -26.62
C GLN A 276 -14.56 7.14 -25.56
N LYS A 277 -13.49 7.95 -25.69
CA LYS A 277 -12.45 8.04 -24.66
C LYS A 277 -13.05 8.61 -23.38
N ILE A 278 -12.90 7.90 -22.27
CA ILE A 278 -13.40 8.28 -20.94
C ILE A 278 -12.34 9.10 -20.21
N TRP A 279 -11.12 8.57 -20.17
CA TRP A 279 -9.98 9.18 -19.48
C TRP A 279 -8.67 8.80 -20.16
N GLU A 280 -7.63 9.56 -19.84
CA GLU A 280 -6.24 9.31 -20.26
C GLU A 280 -5.31 9.67 -19.10
N LEU A 281 -4.43 8.74 -18.76
CA LEU A 281 -3.36 8.93 -17.79
C LEU A 281 -2.04 9.11 -18.55
N GLN A 282 -1.47 10.31 -18.44
CA GLN A 282 -0.19 10.67 -19.03
C GLN A 282 0.69 11.31 -17.95
N ASN A 283 1.79 10.64 -17.60
CA ASN A 283 2.71 11.12 -16.57
C ASN A 283 4.14 11.13 -17.13
N SER A 284 4.72 12.33 -17.28
CA SER A 284 6.08 12.46 -17.84
C SER A 284 7.19 11.87 -16.97
N ASN A 285 6.89 11.50 -15.72
CA ASN A 285 7.85 10.88 -14.82
C ASN A 285 7.65 9.36 -14.69
N HIS A 286 6.53 8.82 -15.17
CA HIS A 286 6.23 7.39 -15.15
C HIS A 286 5.77 6.98 -16.54
N GLU A 287 6.67 6.37 -17.28
CA GLU A 287 6.43 5.92 -18.64
C GLU A 287 5.93 4.46 -18.58
N PRO A 288 4.63 4.18 -18.75
CA PRO A 288 4.12 2.81 -18.77
C PRO A 288 4.66 2.04 -19.99
N ASP A 289 4.95 0.76 -19.78
CA ASP A 289 5.55 -0.14 -20.80
C ASP A 289 4.74 -1.41 -21.07
N PHE A 290 4.00 -1.89 -20.05
CA PHE A 290 3.18 -3.10 -20.15
C PHE A 290 1.94 -2.96 -19.28
N LEU A 291 0.81 -3.50 -19.75
CA LEU A 291 -0.45 -3.51 -19.02
C LEU A 291 -0.98 -4.93 -18.76
N THR A 292 -1.61 -5.11 -17.60
CA THR A 292 -2.51 -6.25 -17.30
C THR A 292 -3.69 -5.76 -16.46
N SER A 293 -4.73 -6.57 -16.28
CA SER A 293 -5.91 -6.17 -15.50
C SER A 293 -6.53 -7.32 -14.73
N ASP A 294 -7.24 -6.94 -13.67
CA ASP A 294 -8.36 -7.70 -13.15
C ASP A 294 -9.69 -7.12 -13.70
N ALA A 295 -10.81 -7.42 -13.04
CA ALA A 295 -12.12 -6.88 -13.42
C ALA A 295 -12.21 -5.33 -13.34
N ASN A 296 -11.61 -4.72 -12.32
CA ASN A 296 -11.83 -3.34 -11.88
C ASN A 296 -10.60 -2.43 -12.01
N SER A 297 -9.41 -2.99 -12.12
CA SER A 297 -8.13 -2.28 -12.05
C SER A 297 -7.24 -2.62 -13.24
N ILE A 298 -6.48 -1.62 -13.69
CA ILE A 298 -5.41 -1.76 -14.69
C ILE A 298 -4.08 -1.64 -13.95
N TYR A 299 -3.20 -2.61 -14.17
CA TYR A 299 -1.86 -2.66 -13.60
C TYR A 299 -0.89 -2.31 -14.71
N ALA A 300 -0.08 -1.28 -14.49
CA ALA A 300 0.92 -0.83 -15.44
C ALA A 300 2.31 -0.97 -14.84
N SER A 301 3.21 -1.58 -15.62
CA SER A 301 4.64 -1.51 -15.35
C SER A 301 5.15 -0.18 -15.91
N PHE A 302 5.98 0.55 -15.16
CA PHE A 302 6.47 1.86 -15.58
C PHE A 302 7.97 2.05 -15.34
N ARG A 303 8.61 2.81 -16.22
CA ARG A 303 9.96 3.34 -16.02
C ARG A 303 9.92 4.79 -15.56
N SER A 304 10.85 5.14 -14.67
CA SER A 304 11.05 6.49 -14.17
C SER A 304 12.55 6.80 -14.03
N PRO A 305 12.91 8.08 -13.87
CA PRO A 305 14.29 8.46 -13.53
C PRO A 305 14.79 7.84 -12.22
N GLN A 306 13.89 7.40 -11.33
CA GLN A 306 14.22 6.75 -10.07
C GLN A 306 14.38 5.23 -10.21
N GLY A 307 13.85 4.63 -11.29
CA GLY A 307 13.96 3.21 -11.60
C GLY A 307 12.68 2.66 -12.20
N PHE A 308 12.48 1.34 -12.07
CA PHE A 308 11.28 0.67 -12.54
C PHE A 308 10.29 0.46 -11.37
N GLY A 309 8.99 0.55 -11.65
CA GLY A 309 7.94 0.26 -10.69
C GLY A 309 6.63 -0.21 -11.30
N VAL A 310 5.66 -0.47 -10.42
CA VAL A 310 4.29 -0.84 -10.80
C VAL A 310 3.32 0.19 -10.24
N GLU A 311 2.32 0.55 -11.04
CA GLU A 311 1.19 1.35 -10.61
C GLU A 311 -0.14 0.63 -10.90
N VAL A 312 -1.13 0.93 -10.07
CA VAL A 312 -2.48 0.40 -10.23
C VAL A 312 -3.43 1.55 -10.44
N ILE A 313 -4.21 1.45 -11.50
CA ILE A 313 -5.08 2.48 -12.01
C ILE A 313 -6.51 1.97 -11.91
N ASN A 314 -7.39 2.75 -11.29
CA ASN A 314 -8.81 2.43 -11.28
C ASN A 314 -9.36 2.50 -12.71
N ALA A 315 -9.88 1.39 -13.22
CA ALA A 315 -10.28 1.29 -14.63
C ALA A 315 -11.42 2.25 -15.00
N THR A 316 -12.24 2.66 -14.03
CA THR A 316 -13.42 3.50 -14.30
C THR A 316 -13.08 4.97 -14.44
N ASN A 317 -12.11 5.48 -13.67
CA ASN A 317 -11.84 6.92 -13.58
C ASN A 317 -10.38 7.33 -13.81
N GLY A 318 -9.45 6.37 -14.01
CA GLY A 318 -8.05 6.65 -14.27
C GLY A 318 -7.25 7.11 -13.04
N ALA A 319 -7.83 7.08 -11.84
CA ALA A 319 -7.11 7.44 -10.62
C ALA A 319 -6.11 6.35 -10.24
N VAL A 320 -4.86 6.75 -9.98
CA VAL A 320 -3.84 5.86 -9.43
C VAL A 320 -4.22 5.49 -7.98
N ILE A 321 -4.44 4.20 -7.73
CA ILE A 321 -4.79 3.64 -6.42
C ILE A 321 -3.53 3.58 -5.55
N TRP A 322 -2.46 3.00 -6.08
CA TRP A 322 -1.13 3.00 -5.48
C TRP A 322 -0.06 2.88 -6.56
N GLN A 323 1.17 3.24 -6.19
CA GLN A 323 2.35 3.08 -7.02
C GLN A 323 3.54 2.65 -6.18
N LYS A 324 4.43 1.83 -6.75
CA LYS A 324 5.60 1.29 -6.06
C LYS A 324 6.80 1.19 -7.00
N THR A 325 7.85 1.96 -6.71
CA THR A 325 9.19 1.73 -7.31
C THR A 325 9.83 0.52 -6.64
N LEU A 326 10.28 -0.45 -7.45
CA LEU A 326 10.80 -1.75 -6.99
C LEU A 326 12.32 -1.80 -7.00
N THR A 327 12.95 -1.19 -8.00
CA THR A 327 14.41 -1.18 -8.18
C THR A 327 14.89 0.21 -8.57
N ASN A 328 16.18 0.47 -8.38
CA ASN A 328 16.81 1.71 -8.81
C ASN A 328 17.39 1.57 -10.23
N VAL A 329 17.51 2.71 -10.93
CA VAL A 329 17.97 2.85 -12.33
C VAL A 329 19.25 2.05 -12.68
N SER A 330 19.10 1.04 -13.55
CA SER A 330 20.06 0.64 -14.62
C SER A 330 19.55 -0.54 -15.47
N GLN A 331 18.23 -0.70 -15.58
CA GLN A 331 17.61 -1.99 -15.89
C GLN A 331 17.02 -1.93 -17.32
N THR A 332 17.50 -2.80 -18.25
CA THR A 332 17.23 -2.76 -19.70
C THR A 332 16.05 -3.62 -20.20
N GLY A 333 15.34 -4.35 -19.33
CA GLY A 333 14.20 -5.21 -19.73
C GLY A 333 12.82 -4.52 -19.66
N ILE A 334 11.80 -5.20 -20.21
CA ILE A 334 10.39 -4.83 -20.02
C ILE A 334 9.84 -5.66 -18.86
N PRO A 335 9.36 -5.03 -17.79
CA PRO A 335 8.77 -5.74 -16.67
C PRO A 335 7.36 -6.22 -17.01
N GLU A 336 7.14 -7.49 -16.77
CA GLU A 336 5.90 -8.19 -17.05
C GLU A 336 5.09 -8.39 -15.77
N ILE A 337 3.77 -8.21 -15.86
CA ILE A 337 2.89 -8.26 -14.70
C ILE A 337 1.78 -9.29 -14.93
N THR A 338 1.52 -10.11 -13.92
CA THR A 338 0.28 -10.90 -13.82
C THR A 338 -0.36 -10.66 -12.46
N VAL A 339 -1.69 -10.71 -12.40
CA VAL A 339 -2.46 -10.53 -11.17
C VAL A 339 -3.38 -11.72 -10.96
N GLN A 340 -3.35 -12.28 -9.76
CA GLN A 340 -4.28 -13.33 -9.35
C GLN A 340 -4.37 -13.39 -7.82
N ASN A 341 -5.59 -13.61 -7.32
CA ASN A 341 -5.88 -13.89 -5.90
C ASN A 341 -5.29 -12.88 -4.90
N GLY A 342 -5.40 -11.57 -5.17
CA GLY A 342 -4.91 -10.55 -4.23
C GLY A 342 -3.42 -10.27 -4.32
N THR A 343 -2.72 -10.84 -5.33
CA THR A 343 -1.27 -10.71 -5.50
C THR A 343 -0.92 -10.25 -6.91
N VAL A 344 -0.02 -9.27 -6.99
CA VAL A 344 0.61 -8.79 -8.23
C VAL A 344 1.99 -9.43 -8.35
N TYR A 345 2.16 -10.24 -9.40
CA TYR A 345 3.41 -10.91 -9.76
C TYR A 345 4.13 -10.07 -10.79
N VAL A 346 5.31 -9.60 -10.43
CA VAL A 346 6.13 -8.74 -11.28
C VAL A 346 7.40 -9.49 -11.61
N VAL A 347 7.63 -9.73 -12.90
CA VAL A 347 8.80 -10.42 -13.39
C VAL A 347 9.62 -9.48 -14.26
N TYR A 348 10.94 -9.56 -14.12
CA TYR A 348 11.84 -8.73 -14.86
C TYR A 348 13.16 -9.47 -15.20
N ASP A 349 13.58 -9.33 -16.45
CA ASP A 349 14.75 -10.00 -17.03
C ASP A 349 16.01 -9.12 -16.95
N ASP A 350 16.78 -9.26 -15.86
CA ASP A 350 18.08 -8.62 -15.64
C ASP A 350 18.81 -9.13 -14.40
N GLN A 351 20.10 -8.89 -14.31
CA GLN A 351 20.96 -9.31 -13.20
C GLN A 351 20.42 -8.87 -11.83
N GLY A 352 19.86 -9.79 -11.05
CA GLY A 352 19.43 -9.51 -9.68
C GLY A 352 18.18 -10.27 -9.22
N GLN A 353 17.28 -9.55 -8.55
CA GLN A 353 16.01 -10.10 -8.07
C GLN A 353 14.98 -10.02 -9.20
N HIS A 354 14.57 -11.17 -9.71
CA HIS A 354 13.78 -11.27 -10.94
C HIS A 354 12.27 -11.29 -10.72
N VAL A 355 11.82 -11.55 -9.49
CA VAL A 355 10.40 -11.72 -9.17
C VAL A 355 10.06 -10.94 -7.90
N PHE A 356 9.07 -10.05 -8.01
CA PHE A 356 8.44 -9.38 -6.87
C PHE A 356 6.99 -9.82 -6.76
N LEU A 357 6.54 -10.04 -5.53
CA LEU A 357 5.15 -10.25 -5.18
C LEU A 357 4.69 -9.03 -4.42
N LEU A 358 3.63 -8.38 -4.89
CA LEU A 358 3.04 -7.23 -4.23
C LEU A 358 1.62 -7.54 -3.81
N ASP A 359 1.19 -6.93 -2.72
CA ASP A 359 -0.21 -6.97 -2.30
C ASP A 359 -1.03 -6.12 -3.28
N GLU A 360 -2.09 -6.71 -3.83
CA GLU A 360 -2.90 -6.09 -4.88
C GLU A 360 -3.58 -4.79 -4.42
N ASN A 361 -3.92 -4.67 -3.13
CA ASN A 361 -4.63 -3.52 -2.60
C ASN A 361 -3.71 -2.38 -2.16
N THR A 362 -2.48 -2.70 -1.76
CA THR A 362 -1.58 -1.74 -1.09
C THR A 362 -0.26 -1.51 -1.83
N GLY A 363 0.13 -2.37 -2.75
CA GLY A 363 1.44 -2.33 -3.41
C GLY A 363 2.60 -2.66 -2.47
N ASN A 364 2.31 -3.12 -1.26
CA ASN A 364 3.33 -3.54 -0.31
C ASN A 364 4.05 -4.77 -0.84
N LEU A 365 5.38 -4.78 -0.71
CA LEU A 365 6.19 -5.92 -1.09
C LEU A 365 5.82 -7.11 -0.20
N LEU A 366 5.03 -8.02 -0.76
CA LEU A 366 4.73 -9.29 -0.15
C LEU A 366 5.97 -10.14 -0.17
N GLY A 367 6.76 -10.21 -1.22
CA GLY A 367 7.95 -11.06 -1.19
C GLY A 367 8.76 -10.92 -2.45
N SER A 368 9.91 -11.58 -2.46
CA SER A 368 10.70 -11.67 -3.67
C SER A 368 11.41 -13.01 -3.72
N ASP A 369 11.66 -13.45 -4.93
CA ASP A 369 12.41 -14.66 -5.18
C ASP A 369 13.92 -14.42 -4.92
N PRO A 370 14.56 -15.19 -4.02
CA PRO A 370 15.99 -15.09 -3.80
C PRO A 370 16.83 -15.83 -4.87
N SER A 371 16.20 -16.56 -5.80
CA SER A 371 16.93 -17.28 -6.85
C SER A 371 17.74 -16.32 -7.71
N SER A 372 18.99 -16.70 -7.98
CA SER A 372 19.91 -15.96 -8.86
C SER A 372 19.77 -16.32 -10.34
N LEU A 373 18.82 -17.20 -10.68
CA LEU A 373 18.59 -17.64 -12.05
C LEU A 373 17.69 -16.65 -12.79
N GLU A 374 18.10 -16.33 -14.02
CA GLU A 374 17.42 -15.37 -14.88
C GLU A 374 16.02 -15.88 -15.21
N VAL A 375 15.01 -15.03 -15.03
CA VAL A 375 13.65 -15.35 -15.47
C VAL A 375 13.50 -14.88 -16.91
N SER A 376 13.08 -15.82 -17.77
CA SER A 376 13.09 -15.65 -19.23
C SER A 376 11.69 -15.73 -19.84
N SER A 377 10.63 -15.66 -19.03
CA SER A 377 9.24 -15.66 -19.48
C SER A 377 8.36 -14.82 -18.57
N SER A 378 7.20 -14.40 -19.09
CA SER A 378 6.09 -13.92 -18.26
C SER A 378 5.69 -14.97 -17.21
N PRO A 379 5.18 -14.54 -16.05
CA PRO A 379 4.61 -15.45 -15.06
C PRO A 379 3.28 -16.02 -15.55
N ALA A 380 3.14 -17.34 -15.58
CA ALA A 380 1.84 -17.99 -15.68
C ALA A 380 1.35 -18.33 -14.27
N VAL A 381 0.09 -18.02 -13.93
CA VAL A 381 -0.42 -18.19 -12.56
C VAL A 381 -1.76 -18.92 -12.55
N ASN A 382 -1.86 -19.98 -11.74
CA ASN A 382 -3.09 -20.74 -11.54
C ASN A 382 -3.15 -21.32 -10.12
N ASN A 383 -4.28 -21.10 -9.42
CA ASN A 383 -4.55 -21.64 -8.08
C ASN A 383 -3.38 -21.45 -7.08
N ASP A 384 -2.91 -20.21 -6.94
CA ASP A 384 -1.78 -19.82 -6.04
C ASP A 384 -0.42 -20.43 -6.41
N MET A 385 -0.30 -21.01 -7.61
CA MET A 385 0.97 -21.47 -8.16
C MET A 385 1.41 -20.59 -9.31
N VAL A 386 2.69 -20.24 -9.30
CA VAL A 386 3.36 -19.42 -10.30
C VAL A 386 4.35 -20.31 -11.04
N PHE A 387 4.29 -20.26 -12.37
CA PHE A 387 5.16 -21.02 -13.25
C PHE A 387 6.05 -20.07 -14.01
N LEU A 388 7.34 -20.32 -13.91
CA LEU A 388 8.37 -19.47 -14.46
C LEU A 388 9.35 -20.31 -15.24
N ARG A 389 9.69 -19.84 -16.43
CA ARG A 389 10.84 -20.36 -17.15
C ARG A 389 12.10 -19.66 -16.69
N ARG A 390 13.05 -20.43 -16.19
CA ARG A 390 14.36 -19.94 -15.78
C ARG A 390 15.44 -20.31 -16.77
N TYR A 391 16.47 -19.48 -16.82
CA TYR A 391 17.66 -19.68 -17.60
C TYR A 391 18.91 -19.54 -16.73
N ASP A 392 19.74 -20.57 -16.75
CA ASP A 392 21.09 -20.53 -16.20
C ASP A 392 22.06 -20.16 -17.33
N SER A 393 22.51 -18.91 -17.34
CA SER A 393 23.46 -18.41 -18.32
C SER A 393 24.84 -19.06 -18.21
N VAL A 394 25.22 -19.61 -17.05
CA VAL A 394 26.50 -20.30 -16.83
C VAL A 394 26.49 -21.69 -17.45
N THR A 395 25.40 -22.45 -17.24
CA THR A 395 25.29 -23.81 -17.80
C THR A 395 24.55 -23.88 -19.13
N SER A 396 24.03 -22.74 -19.61
CA SER A 396 23.18 -22.64 -20.80
C SER A 396 22.01 -23.62 -20.77
N THR A 397 21.34 -23.71 -19.62
CA THR A 397 20.17 -24.58 -19.42
C THR A 397 18.93 -23.77 -19.10
N ALA A 398 17.79 -24.25 -19.57
CA ALA A 398 16.50 -23.73 -19.18
C ALA A 398 15.76 -24.75 -18.31
N GLU A 399 14.98 -24.28 -17.37
CA GLU A 399 14.11 -25.10 -16.54
C GLU A 399 12.74 -24.43 -16.35
N MET A 400 11.75 -25.27 -16.07
CA MET A 400 10.42 -24.83 -15.67
C MET A 400 10.27 -25.03 -14.17
N ASP A 401 10.01 -23.95 -13.45
CA ASP A 401 9.78 -23.98 -12.01
C ASP A 401 8.32 -23.72 -11.70
N ALA A 402 7.80 -24.47 -10.74
CA ALA A 402 6.52 -24.18 -10.11
C ALA A 402 6.72 -23.78 -8.66
N TYR A 403 6.26 -22.57 -8.34
CA TYR A 403 6.26 -22.04 -6.99
C TYR A 403 4.86 -21.97 -6.44
N LYS A 404 4.69 -22.44 -5.21
CA LYS A 404 3.51 -22.10 -4.42
C LYS A 404 3.78 -20.81 -3.66
N VAL A 405 2.85 -19.88 -3.76
CA VAL A 405 2.92 -18.61 -3.02
C VAL A 405 2.40 -18.86 -1.61
N ILE A 406 3.27 -18.76 -0.63
CA ILE A 406 2.89 -18.81 0.78
C ILE A 406 2.80 -17.37 1.26
N PRO A 407 1.60 -16.79 1.46
CA PRO A 407 1.48 -15.45 2.01
C PRO A 407 2.07 -15.41 3.43
N PRO A 408 2.55 -14.25 3.90
CA PRO A 408 2.96 -14.13 5.29
C PRO A 408 1.76 -14.46 6.20
N PRO A 409 1.99 -15.03 7.40
CA PRO A 409 0.91 -15.20 8.37
C PRO A 409 0.23 -13.85 8.64
N PRO A 410 -1.10 -13.85 8.86
CA PRO A 410 -1.82 -12.60 9.13
C PRO A 410 -1.16 -11.88 10.31
N PRO A 411 -0.98 -10.56 10.22
CA PRO A 411 -0.16 -9.85 11.18
C PRO A 411 -0.80 -9.92 12.56
N HIS A 412 0.04 -10.14 13.56
CA HIS A 412 -0.37 -10.17 14.96
C HIS A 412 -0.91 -8.79 15.38
N LYS A 413 -1.88 -8.70 16.30
CA LYS A 413 -2.39 -7.39 16.77
C LYS A 413 -1.95 -7.11 18.19
N LEU A 414 -1.40 -5.92 18.42
CA LEU A 414 -1.04 -5.41 19.73
C LEU A 414 -1.84 -4.14 20.03
N PHE A 415 -2.53 -4.11 21.17
CA PHE A 415 -3.09 -2.91 21.75
C PHE A 415 -2.22 -2.43 22.92
N VAL A 416 -1.64 -1.24 22.80
CA VAL A 416 -0.87 -0.60 23.86
C VAL A 416 -1.76 0.38 24.61
N LEU A 417 -1.86 0.22 25.92
CA LEU A 417 -2.77 0.96 26.79
C LEU A 417 -1.97 1.97 27.63
N VAL A 418 -2.23 3.25 27.42
CA VAL A 418 -1.48 4.35 28.06
C VAL A 418 -2.41 5.10 29.00
N TYR A 419 -2.20 4.92 30.31
CA TYR A 419 -3.01 5.52 31.37
C TYR A 419 -2.69 7.01 31.56
N GLY A 420 -3.57 7.75 32.23
CA GLY A 420 -3.38 9.17 32.51
C GLY A 420 -2.48 9.49 33.71
N LEU A 421 -2.41 10.78 34.06
CA LEU A 421 -1.79 11.23 35.31
C LEU A 421 -2.47 10.61 36.54
N SER A 422 -1.71 10.49 37.62
CA SER A 422 -2.11 9.85 38.88
C SER A 422 -2.36 8.34 38.80
N SER A 423 -2.11 7.71 37.64
CA SER A 423 -2.24 6.26 37.50
C SER A 423 -1.12 5.48 38.19
N GLN A 424 -1.37 4.19 38.37
CA GLN A 424 -0.44 3.21 38.91
C GLN A 424 -0.59 1.88 38.18
N SER A 425 0.40 0.99 38.28
CA SER A 425 0.40 -0.28 37.52
C SER A 425 -0.75 -1.23 37.84
N THR A 426 -1.45 -1.03 38.96
CA THR A 426 -2.60 -1.85 39.37
C THR A 426 -3.94 -1.33 38.85
N ASP A 427 -3.96 -0.23 38.11
CA ASP A 427 -5.21 0.33 37.57
C ASP A 427 -5.83 -0.58 36.51
N THR A 428 -7.16 -0.63 36.50
CA THR A 428 -7.94 -1.55 35.66
C THR A 428 -9.00 -0.85 34.82
N ASN A 429 -8.91 0.48 34.69
CA ASN A 429 -9.93 1.28 34.00
C ASN A 429 -10.12 0.88 32.53
N PHE A 430 -9.08 0.41 31.84
CA PHE A 430 -9.18 -0.10 30.49
C PHE A 430 -9.87 -1.47 30.37
N SER A 431 -10.16 -2.17 31.47
CA SER A 431 -10.68 -3.56 31.46
C SER A 431 -11.90 -3.76 30.56
N GLN A 432 -12.85 -2.81 30.53
CA GLN A 432 -14.03 -2.90 29.66
C GLN A 432 -13.68 -2.70 28.18
N ILE A 433 -12.76 -1.79 27.86
CA ILE A 433 -12.25 -1.58 26.50
C ILE A 433 -11.49 -2.83 26.03
N VAL A 434 -10.60 -3.37 26.87
CA VAL A 434 -9.87 -4.63 26.60
C VAL A 434 -10.85 -5.76 26.33
N LYS A 435 -11.88 -5.92 27.16
CA LYS A 435 -12.90 -6.95 26.99
C LYS A 435 -13.65 -6.80 25.65
N ALA A 436 -14.00 -5.57 25.27
CA ALA A 436 -14.68 -5.29 24.02
C ALA A 436 -13.80 -5.59 22.80
N LEU A 437 -12.54 -5.13 22.81
CA LEU A 437 -11.58 -5.37 21.73
C LEU A 437 -11.23 -6.85 21.60
N LYS A 438 -11.00 -7.55 22.72
CA LYS A 438 -10.67 -8.99 22.73
C LYS A 438 -11.81 -9.87 22.20
N LYS A 439 -13.06 -9.41 22.28
CA LYS A 439 -14.21 -10.11 21.67
C LYS A 439 -14.10 -10.17 20.14
N VAL A 440 -13.53 -9.14 19.54
CA VAL A 440 -13.42 -8.99 18.07
C VAL A 440 -12.04 -9.44 17.58
N HIS A 441 -11.00 -9.22 18.39
CA HIS A 441 -9.62 -9.61 18.13
C HIS A 441 -9.15 -10.61 19.20
N PRO A 442 -9.60 -11.87 19.16
CA PRO A 442 -9.33 -12.85 20.23
C PRO A 442 -7.85 -13.20 20.37
N GLY A 443 -7.09 -13.12 19.28
CA GLY A 443 -5.65 -13.35 19.24
C GLY A 443 -4.79 -12.10 19.45
N ALA A 444 -5.36 -10.98 19.87
CA ALA A 444 -4.60 -9.76 20.13
C ALA A 444 -4.00 -9.73 21.54
N ASP A 445 -2.79 -9.18 21.63
CA ASP A 445 -2.14 -8.87 22.90
C ASP A 445 -2.52 -7.47 23.41
N PHE A 446 -2.46 -7.32 24.73
CA PHE A 446 -2.73 -6.07 25.41
C PHE A 446 -1.57 -5.74 26.34
N LEU A 447 -0.89 -4.64 26.06
CA LEU A 447 0.30 -4.21 26.77
C LEU A 447 0.05 -2.90 27.50
N ASN A 448 0.13 -2.91 28.82
CA ASN A 448 0.08 -1.67 29.60
C ASN A 448 1.43 -0.94 29.51
N TYR A 449 1.39 0.33 29.14
CA TYR A 449 2.57 1.19 29.20
C TYR A 449 3.02 1.40 30.65
N SER A 450 4.33 1.32 30.87
CA SER A 450 4.95 1.65 32.16
C SER A 450 5.62 3.01 32.11
N TYR A 451 5.14 3.93 32.96
CA TYR A 451 5.79 5.22 33.18
C TYR A 451 7.19 5.09 33.76
N ARG A 452 7.56 3.96 34.38
CA ARG A 452 8.92 3.69 34.89
C ARG A 452 9.83 3.03 33.84
N GLY A 453 9.28 2.65 32.68
CA GLY A 453 9.98 1.90 31.64
C GLY A 453 9.86 0.38 31.79
N ILE A 454 10.73 -0.33 31.09
CA ILE A 454 10.73 -1.79 30.98
C ILE A 454 11.96 -2.41 31.64
N ASP A 455 11.88 -3.69 31.99
CA ASP A 455 13.03 -4.46 32.46
C ASP A 455 13.90 -4.98 31.28
N LYS A 456 14.93 -5.79 31.58
CA LYS A 456 15.84 -6.35 30.56
C LYS A 456 15.16 -7.34 29.60
N ARG A 457 14.01 -7.90 29.97
CA ARG A 457 13.25 -8.84 29.15
C ARG A 457 12.31 -8.08 28.21
N GLY A 458 11.90 -6.88 28.61
CA GLY A 458 10.90 -6.06 27.92
C GLY A 458 9.60 -5.92 28.68
N ASP A 459 9.54 -6.46 29.90
CA ASP A 459 8.33 -6.46 30.71
C ASP A 459 8.13 -5.08 31.37
N PRO A 460 6.89 -4.54 31.40
CA PRO A 460 6.61 -3.25 32.02
C PRO A 460 6.93 -3.25 33.52
N LEU A 461 7.75 -2.29 33.96
CA LEU A 461 8.06 -2.15 35.38
C LEU A 461 6.87 -1.58 36.17
N PRO A 462 6.64 -2.01 37.43
CA PRO A 462 5.67 -1.37 38.30
C PRO A 462 5.96 0.12 38.51
N TYR A 463 4.97 0.98 38.42
CA TYR A 463 5.07 2.43 38.59
C TYR A 463 3.96 2.93 39.52
N THR A 464 4.19 4.11 40.07
CA THR A 464 3.30 4.83 40.97
C THR A 464 2.85 6.14 40.35
N CYS A 465 1.86 6.79 40.96
CA CYS A 465 1.41 8.11 40.53
C CYS A 465 2.56 9.12 40.36
N LYS A 466 3.60 9.07 41.21
CA LYS A 466 4.78 9.95 41.11
C LYS A 466 5.47 9.86 39.75
N ASP A 467 5.63 8.65 39.21
CA ASP A 467 6.35 8.40 37.96
C ASP A 467 5.63 8.99 36.75
N THR A 468 4.35 9.34 36.88
CA THR A 468 3.57 10.01 35.84
C THR A 468 3.82 11.53 35.75
N PHE A 469 4.41 12.14 36.78
CA PHE A 469 4.59 13.60 36.85
C PHE A 469 6.05 14.07 36.77
N THR A 470 6.98 13.30 37.33
CA THR A 470 8.35 13.76 37.52
C THR A 470 9.23 13.76 36.26
N PRO A 471 9.05 12.86 35.27
CA PRO A 471 9.80 12.94 34.01
C PRO A 471 9.24 14.02 33.07
N HIS A 472 10.03 14.41 32.06
CA HIS A 472 9.55 15.24 30.95
C HIS A 472 8.72 14.40 29.96
N ILE A 473 7.84 15.05 29.18
CA ILE A 473 7.00 14.39 28.15
C ILE A 473 7.88 13.64 27.14
N SER A 474 8.98 14.25 26.67
CA SER A 474 9.92 13.63 25.74
C SER A 474 10.53 12.33 26.27
N GLU A 475 10.85 12.28 27.56
CA GLU A 475 11.38 11.09 28.22
C GLU A 475 10.33 9.97 28.28
N LEU A 476 9.08 10.31 28.61
CA LEU A 476 7.97 9.34 28.66
C LEU A 476 7.64 8.78 27.28
N VAL A 477 7.62 9.64 26.25
CA VAL A 477 7.47 9.22 24.85
C VAL A 477 8.60 8.27 24.45
N THR A 478 9.84 8.61 24.79
CA THR A 478 11.00 7.74 24.52
C THR A 478 10.85 6.37 25.19
N ARG A 479 10.39 6.32 26.44
CA ARG A 479 10.12 5.06 27.14
C ARG A 479 9.03 4.23 26.45
N LEU A 480 7.97 4.89 25.95
CA LEU A 480 6.90 4.20 25.22
C LEU A 480 7.43 3.63 23.90
N LYS A 481 8.22 4.41 23.15
CA LYS A 481 8.89 3.93 21.92
C LYS A 481 9.73 2.69 22.20
N LEU A 482 10.59 2.73 23.22
CA LEU A 482 11.45 1.60 23.57
C LEU A 482 10.63 0.37 23.95
N GLN A 483 9.53 0.54 24.69
CA GLN A 483 8.64 -0.56 25.04
C GLN A 483 7.95 -1.18 23.81
N VAL A 484 7.49 -0.37 22.86
CA VAL A 484 6.90 -0.86 21.60
C VAL A 484 7.94 -1.56 20.74
N ILE A 485 9.12 -0.95 20.53
CA ILE A 485 10.21 -1.54 19.75
C ILE A 485 10.61 -2.89 20.36
N ARG A 486 10.78 -2.97 21.69
CA ARG A 486 11.14 -4.21 22.36
C ARG A 486 10.09 -5.31 22.17
N TYR A 487 8.80 -4.96 22.15
CA TYR A 487 7.76 -5.93 21.82
C TYR A 487 7.89 -6.41 20.37
N LEU A 488 8.10 -5.50 19.42
CA LEU A 488 8.25 -5.81 17.99
C LEU A 488 9.51 -6.63 17.67
N GLU A 489 10.58 -6.51 18.47
CA GLU A 489 11.76 -7.40 18.38
C GLU A 489 11.39 -8.87 18.65
N LEU A 490 10.48 -9.11 19.61
CA LEU A 490 10.05 -10.44 20.02
C LEU A 490 8.88 -10.98 19.18
N HIS A 491 8.07 -10.09 18.62
CA HIS A 491 6.86 -10.40 17.84
C HIS A 491 6.90 -9.64 16.51
N PRO A 492 7.70 -10.11 15.52
CA PRO A 492 7.72 -9.50 14.19
C PRO A 492 6.34 -9.54 13.53
N ASN A 493 6.12 -8.70 12.52
CA ASN A 493 4.86 -8.64 11.78
C ASN A 493 3.63 -8.35 12.68
N THR A 494 3.75 -7.36 13.56
CA THR A 494 2.67 -6.93 14.48
C THR A 494 2.08 -5.58 14.08
N GLN A 495 0.75 -5.50 13.96
CA GLN A 495 -0.03 -4.27 13.90
C GLN A 495 -0.19 -3.67 15.30
N VAL A 496 0.33 -2.47 15.51
CA VAL A 496 0.31 -1.79 16.81
C VAL A 496 -0.74 -0.68 16.80
N TYR A 497 -1.66 -0.75 17.76
CA TYR A 497 -2.66 0.28 18.05
C TYR A 497 -2.41 0.83 19.46
N VAL A 498 -2.22 2.14 19.57
CA VAL A 498 -1.95 2.79 20.87
C VAL A 498 -3.16 3.57 21.31
N ILE A 499 -3.69 3.26 22.49
CA ILE A 499 -4.88 3.90 23.07
C ILE A 499 -4.45 4.61 24.35
N GLY A 500 -4.45 5.93 24.32
CA GLY A 500 -4.11 6.77 25.46
C GLY A 500 -5.32 7.46 26.05
N HIS A 501 -5.44 7.44 27.38
CA HIS A 501 -6.45 8.23 28.11
C HIS A 501 -5.80 9.41 28.81
N SER A 502 -6.47 10.57 28.82
CA SER A 502 -5.98 11.75 29.52
C SER A 502 -4.56 12.10 29.06
N PHE A 503 -3.64 12.33 29.98
CA PHE A 503 -2.22 12.53 29.70
C PHE A 503 -1.57 11.37 28.95
N GLY A 504 -2.04 10.13 29.12
CA GLY A 504 -1.58 9.00 28.33
C GLY A 504 -1.82 9.16 26.83
N GLY A 505 -2.87 9.89 26.43
CA GLY A 505 -3.07 10.25 25.02
C GLY A 505 -2.09 11.30 24.50
N VAL A 506 -1.55 12.16 25.37
CA VAL A 506 -0.42 13.05 25.03
C VAL A 506 0.82 12.21 24.72
N ILE A 507 1.11 11.20 25.56
CA ILE A 507 2.25 10.30 25.36
C ILE A 507 2.04 9.43 24.12
N ALA A 508 0.84 8.90 23.90
CA ALA A 508 0.50 8.10 22.71
C ALA A 508 0.63 8.92 21.41
N TYR A 509 0.16 10.16 21.40
CA TYR A 509 0.33 11.03 20.23
C TYR A 509 1.79 11.49 20.06
N GLY A 510 2.50 11.71 21.17
CA GLY A 510 3.93 12.00 21.16
C GLY A 510 4.76 10.87 20.58
N LEU A 511 4.39 9.60 20.84
CA LEU A 511 5.00 8.43 20.19
C LEU A 511 4.93 8.52 18.68
N LEU A 512 3.75 8.83 18.13
CA LEU A 512 3.59 8.99 16.69
C LEU A 512 4.52 10.08 16.16
N ALA A 513 4.50 11.27 16.77
CA ALA A 513 5.38 12.36 16.37
C ALA A 513 6.87 11.96 16.41
N ASP A 514 7.33 11.33 17.49
CA ASP A 514 8.71 10.86 17.65
C ASP A 514 9.10 9.79 16.62
N MET A 515 8.27 8.76 16.43
CA MET A 515 8.54 7.69 15.48
C MET A 515 8.49 8.15 14.01
N MET A 516 7.67 9.16 13.69
CA MET A 516 7.66 9.79 12.36
C MET A 516 8.97 10.53 12.10
N ILE A 517 9.46 11.33 13.06
CA ILE A 517 10.71 12.11 12.93
C ILE A 517 11.92 11.18 12.73
N TYR A 518 11.97 10.09 13.50
CA TYR A 518 13.14 9.20 13.54
C TYR A 518 13.01 7.95 12.66
N GLY A 519 11.93 7.81 11.88
CA GLY A 519 11.76 6.73 10.90
C GLY A 519 11.48 5.34 11.50
N TYR A 520 10.81 5.27 12.65
CA TYR A 520 10.50 4.00 13.34
C TYR A 520 9.06 3.50 13.14
N LEU A 521 8.25 4.14 12.29
CA LEU A 521 6.85 3.75 12.05
C LEU A 521 6.69 2.28 11.64
N ASN A 522 7.72 1.74 10.97
CA ASN A 522 7.85 0.34 10.61
C ASN A 522 9.12 -0.22 11.26
N PHE A 523 8.99 -1.32 12.00
CA PHE A 523 10.12 -1.99 12.65
C PHE A 523 9.88 -3.49 12.74
N ASN A 524 10.85 -4.29 12.27
CA ASN A 524 10.80 -5.75 12.27
C ASN A 524 9.52 -6.35 11.64
N GLY A 525 9.04 -5.72 10.55
CA GLY A 525 7.77 -6.06 9.89
C GLY A 525 6.51 -5.62 10.64
N GLY A 526 6.61 -5.14 11.88
CA GLY A 526 5.50 -4.51 12.59
C GLY A 526 5.34 -3.04 12.23
N GLN A 527 4.13 -2.53 12.38
CA GLN A 527 3.75 -1.17 12.02
C GLN A 527 2.79 -0.58 13.05
N VAL A 528 2.98 0.70 13.40
CA VAL A 528 1.96 1.46 14.12
C VAL A 528 0.85 1.83 13.14
N LEU A 529 -0.33 1.23 13.31
CA LEU A 529 -1.48 1.45 12.43
C LEU A 529 -2.52 2.39 13.01
N GLY A 530 -2.44 2.73 14.29
CA GLY A 530 -3.33 3.74 14.82
C GLY A 530 -2.99 4.28 16.19
N ILE A 531 -3.32 5.57 16.37
CA ILE A 531 -3.34 6.27 17.64
C ILE A 531 -4.75 6.70 18.00
N ALA A 532 -5.24 6.28 19.16
CA ALA A 532 -6.49 6.74 19.74
C ALA A 532 -6.26 7.53 21.03
N THR A 533 -6.84 8.74 21.13
CA THR A 533 -6.76 9.56 22.34
C THR A 533 -8.15 9.76 22.96
N LEU A 534 -8.29 9.46 24.25
CA LEU A 534 -9.55 9.51 25.00
C LEU A 534 -9.49 10.58 26.09
N SER A 535 -10.32 11.61 25.98
CA SER A 535 -10.36 12.73 26.94
C SER A 535 -8.98 13.32 27.27
N SER A 536 -8.15 13.49 26.23
CA SER A 536 -6.77 13.94 26.37
C SER A 536 -6.67 15.46 26.31
N PRO A 537 -5.77 16.08 27.09
CA PRO A 537 -5.62 17.54 27.15
C PRO A 537 -5.09 18.17 25.84
N LEU A 538 -4.90 17.37 24.77
CA LEU A 538 -4.55 17.81 23.43
C LEU A 538 -5.62 18.70 22.78
N GLY A 539 -6.86 18.73 23.29
CA GLY A 539 -7.95 19.64 22.83
C GLY A 539 -7.65 21.12 22.88
N GLY A 540 -6.56 21.51 23.57
CA GLY A 540 -6.30 22.89 23.96
C GLY A 540 -7.10 23.22 25.21
N ILE A 541 -6.39 23.50 26.31
CA ILE A 541 -7.00 23.96 27.56
C ILE A 541 -6.80 25.49 27.62
N PRO A 542 -7.86 26.29 27.40
CA PRO A 542 -7.72 27.75 27.42
C PRO A 542 -7.16 28.23 28.75
N GLY A 543 -6.09 29.03 28.70
CA GLY A 543 -5.44 29.57 29.90
C GLY A 543 -4.87 28.48 30.81
N PHE A 544 -4.32 27.38 30.26
CA PHE A 544 -3.67 26.32 31.03
C PHE A 544 -2.62 26.86 32.01
N HIS A 545 -1.97 27.98 31.67
CA HIS A 545 -1.02 28.69 32.52
C HIS A 545 -1.68 29.42 33.73
N GLY A 546 -0.89 29.74 34.76
CA GLY A 546 -1.35 30.57 35.88
C GLY A 546 -2.29 29.84 36.85
N ILE A 547 -3.51 30.34 37.03
CA ILE A 547 -4.44 29.83 38.06
C ILE A 547 -4.86 28.39 37.78
N TYR A 548 -5.14 28.04 36.51
CA TYR A 548 -5.50 26.67 36.15
C TYR A 548 -4.36 25.70 36.49
N TYR A 549 -3.14 26.01 36.06
CA TYR A 549 -1.94 25.24 36.41
C TYR A 549 -1.79 25.07 37.93
N ALA A 550 -1.99 26.13 38.72
CA ALA A 550 -1.86 26.08 40.17
C ALA A 550 -2.93 25.17 40.81
N LEU A 551 -4.18 25.25 40.36
CA LEU A 551 -5.28 24.43 40.87
C LEU A 551 -5.11 22.97 40.51
N ILE A 552 -4.81 22.67 39.24
CA ILE A 552 -4.64 21.30 38.79
C ILE A 552 -3.40 20.65 39.41
N SER A 553 -2.32 21.42 39.60
CA SER A 553 -1.14 20.98 40.37
C SER A 553 -1.52 20.61 41.80
N HIS A 554 -2.30 21.47 42.47
CA HIS A 554 -2.75 21.20 43.84
C HIS A 554 -3.67 19.97 43.92
N ALA A 555 -4.64 19.85 43.00
CA ALA A 555 -5.53 18.70 42.93
C ALA A 555 -4.75 17.39 42.77
N TYR A 556 -3.75 17.37 41.89
CA TYR A 556 -2.90 16.18 41.72
C TYR A 556 -1.97 15.91 42.90
N GLN A 557 -1.47 16.94 43.60
CA GLN A 557 -0.71 16.76 44.84
C GLN A 557 -1.57 16.14 45.96
N VAL A 558 -2.87 16.46 46.00
CA VAL A 558 -3.81 15.83 46.94
C VAL A 558 -4.09 14.38 46.56
N GLN A 559 -4.26 14.09 45.27
CA GLN A 559 -4.51 12.73 44.77
C GLN A 559 -3.27 11.83 44.89
N CYS A 560 -2.08 12.37 44.71
CA CYS A 560 -0.80 11.70 44.85
C CYS A 560 0.02 12.38 45.94
N GLN A 561 -0.27 12.04 47.20
CA GLN A 561 0.31 12.71 48.39
C GLN A 561 1.85 12.75 48.41
N VAL A 562 2.51 11.79 47.75
CA VAL A 562 3.97 11.77 47.59
C VAL A 562 4.50 13.02 46.89
N LEU A 563 3.70 13.68 46.04
CA LEU A 563 4.03 14.92 45.33
C LEU A 563 3.96 16.18 46.20
N ALA A 564 3.39 16.12 47.41
CA ALA A 564 3.30 17.27 48.31
C ALA A 564 4.66 17.70 48.91
N SER A 565 5.73 16.95 48.65
CA SER A 565 7.10 17.33 49.03
C SER A 565 7.55 18.58 48.27
N LYS A 566 8.08 19.59 48.99
CA LYS A 566 8.55 20.88 48.43
C LYS A 566 9.69 20.78 47.40
N HIS A 567 10.27 19.60 47.20
CA HIS A 567 11.41 19.39 46.32
C HIS A 567 11.06 18.70 44.99
N LEU A 568 9.81 18.29 44.78
CA LEU A 568 9.41 17.59 43.55
C LEU A 568 8.92 18.59 42.49
N VAL A 569 9.53 18.52 41.32
CA VAL A 569 9.12 19.29 40.14
C VAL A 569 8.20 18.43 39.29
N LEU A 570 7.04 18.97 38.91
CA LEU A 570 6.05 18.32 38.06
C LEU A 570 6.38 18.57 36.58
N ASN A 571 7.51 18.05 36.11
CA ASN A 571 8.06 18.33 34.77
C ASN A 571 7.04 18.03 33.65
N SER A 572 6.35 16.89 33.71
CA SER A 572 5.31 16.52 32.74
C SER A 572 4.19 17.55 32.64
N LEU A 573 3.80 18.14 33.78
CA LEU A 573 2.75 19.15 33.82
C LEU A 573 3.26 20.52 33.35
N ALA A 574 4.52 20.84 33.64
CA ALA A 574 5.18 22.04 33.15
C ALA A 574 5.33 22.01 31.61
N ASP A 575 5.71 20.86 31.05
CA ASP A 575 5.82 20.69 29.59
C ASP A 575 4.47 20.92 28.90
N LEU A 576 3.34 20.50 29.48
CA LEU A 576 2.02 20.79 28.92
C LEU A 576 1.74 22.29 28.75
N VAL A 577 2.32 23.16 29.60
CA VAL A 577 2.21 24.62 29.45
C VAL A 577 2.86 25.07 28.14
N HIS A 578 3.96 24.45 27.72
CA HIS A 578 4.67 24.79 26.48
C HIS A 578 3.98 24.26 25.22
N VAL A 579 3.15 23.22 25.34
CA VAL A 579 2.29 22.77 24.25
C VAL A 579 1.25 23.84 23.89
N PHE A 580 0.74 24.56 24.90
CA PHE A 580 -0.33 25.57 24.77
C PHE A 580 0.15 26.98 25.17
N PRO A 581 0.95 27.68 24.34
CA PRO A 581 1.59 28.95 24.70
C PRO A 581 0.63 30.15 24.94
N GLY A 582 -0.69 29.94 24.86
CA GLY A 582 -1.72 30.95 25.09
C GLY A 582 -2.02 31.81 23.85
N GLY A 583 -3.25 32.33 23.77
CA GLY A 583 -3.65 33.32 22.76
C GLY A 583 -4.36 32.78 21.50
N ASN A 584 -4.36 31.47 21.24
CA ASN A 584 -5.11 30.93 20.10
C ASN A 584 -6.62 30.79 20.41
N THR A 585 -7.45 31.08 19.43
CA THR A 585 -8.92 31.07 19.55
C THR A 585 -9.62 30.16 18.52
N SER A 586 -8.86 29.56 17.59
CA SER A 586 -9.40 28.65 16.57
C SER A 586 -9.84 27.32 17.19
N VAL A 587 -10.84 26.67 16.59
CA VAL A 587 -11.37 25.38 17.04
C VAL A 587 -11.12 24.33 15.95
N PRO A 588 -10.63 23.12 16.29
CA PRO A 588 -10.22 22.68 17.62
C PRO A 588 -8.92 23.35 18.09
N PHE A 589 -8.91 23.87 19.33
CA PHE A 589 -7.81 24.73 19.84
C PHE A 589 -6.44 24.06 19.73
N GLY A 590 -6.34 22.83 20.21
CA GLY A 590 -5.06 22.13 20.20
C GLY A 590 -4.68 21.47 18.86
N GLY A 591 -5.49 21.60 17.81
CA GLY A 591 -5.11 21.18 16.45
C GLY A 591 -4.02 22.06 15.86
N GLU A 592 -4.06 23.37 16.14
CA GLU A 592 -3.07 24.37 15.71
C GLU A 592 -1.88 24.47 16.67
N ASP A 593 -2.00 23.94 17.89
CA ASP A 593 -0.87 23.82 18.81
C ASP A 593 0.07 22.68 18.39
N SER A 594 1.26 22.63 19.01
CA SER A 594 2.30 21.68 18.63
C SER A 594 2.84 20.94 19.84
N LEU A 595 2.51 19.64 19.93
CA LEU A 595 3.15 18.72 20.86
C LEU A 595 4.64 18.52 20.52
N MET A 596 5.03 18.73 19.26
CA MET A 596 6.43 18.57 18.84
C MET A 596 7.38 19.50 19.57
N ARG A 597 6.91 20.67 20.07
CA ARG A 597 7.75 21.61 20.82
C ARG A 597 8.42 20.97 22.02
N VAL A 598 7.69 20.09 22.71
CA VAL A 598 8.17 19.43 23.93
C VAL A 598 8.74 18.05 23.66
N VAL A 599 8.32 17.39 22.58
CA VAL A 599 8.81 16.04 22.22
C VAL A 599 10.16 16.13 21.50
N SER A 600 10.29 17.01 20.52
CA SER A 600 11.45 17.09 19.62
C SER A 600 12.00 18.50 19.38
N GLY A 601 11.35 19.53 19.91
CA GLY A 601 11.67 20.93 19.64
C GLY A 601 11.16 21.46 18.30
N GLY A 602 10.33 20.70 17.59
CA GLY A 602 9.69 21.15 16.34
C GLY A 602 8.43 21.98 16.58
N ASP A 603 7.95 22.66 15.53
CA ASP A 603 6.77 23.55 15.61
C ASP A 603 5.59 23.13 14.72
N ALA A 604 5.66 21.98 14.05
CA ALA A 604 4.55 21.50 13.22
C ALA A 604 3.29 21.25 14.07
N THR A 605 2.14 21.70 13.57
CA THR A 605 0.88 21.63 14.31
C THR A 605 0.43 20.19 14.48
N ASN A 606 -0.34 19.93 15.53
CA ASN A 606 -0.88 18.61 15.80
C ASN A 606 -1.75 18.15 14.61
N GLN A 607 -2.55 19.05 14.01
CA GLN A 607 -3.33 18.74 12.80
C GLN A 607 -2.44 18.30 11.64
N LEU A 608 -1.31 18.98 11.40
CA LEU A 608 -0.39 18.66 10.32
C LEU A 608 0.26 17.28 10.51
N VAL A 609 0.67 16.97 11.73
CA VAL A 609 1.23 15.65 12.09
C VAL A 609 0.19 14.56 11.88
N ALA A 610 -1.08 14.79 12.25
CA ALA A 610 -2.15 13.82 12.06
C ALA A 610 -2.45 13.56 10.57
N LEU A 611 -2.45 14.61 9.74
CA LEU A 611 -2.59 14.49 8.28
C LEU A 611 -1.39 13.78 7.63
N ALA A 612 -0.18 13.97 8.17
CA ALA A 612 0.99 13.23 7.74
C ALA A 612 0.90 11.74 8.13
N ALA A 613 0.37 11.42 9.31
CA ALA A 613 0.14 10.05 9.75
C ALA A 613 -0.81 9.28 8.82
N VAL A 614 -1.90 9.90 8.37
CA VAL A 614 -2.82 9.31 7.38
C VAL A 614 -2.11 8.95 6.07
N ARG A 615 -1.20 9.81 5.59
CA ARG A 615 -0.37 9.53 4.41
C ARG A 615 0.61 8.36 4.61
N HIS A 616 0.84 7.96 5.85
CA HIS A 616 1.60 6.76 6.22
C HIS A 616 0.69 5.59 6.63
N HIS A 617 -0.60 5.64 6.29
CA HIS A 617 -1.60 4.61 6.61
C HIS A 617 -1.77 4.38 8.12
N ILE A 618 -1.72 5.45 8.90
CA ILE A 618 -1.93 5.43 10.35
C ILE A 618 -3.21 6.16 10.70
N ASP A 619 -4.17 5.43 11.27
CA ASP A 619 -5.46 5.99 11.65
C ASP A 619 -5.33 6.79 12.96
N VAL A 620 -5.82 8.02 12.96
CA VAL A 620 -5.86 8.86 14.16
C VAL A 620 -7.30 9.06 14.59
N LEU A 621 -7.63 8.66 15.82
CA LEU A 621 -8.96 8.80 16.41
C LEU A 621 -8.87 9.62 17.71
N THR A 622 -9.55 10.77 17.75
CA THR A 622 -9.69 11.55 18.97
C THR A 622 -11.13 11.51 19.47
N ILE A 623 -11.31 11.12 20.74
CA ILE A 623 -12.62 11.07 21.40
C ILE A 623 -12.59 11.97 22.63
N GLY A 624 -13.34 13.08 22.57
CA GLY A 624 -13.52 13.96 23.71
C GLY A 624 -14.82 13.73 24.49
N ASN A 625 -14.85 14.12 25.76
CA ASN A 625 -16.06 14.17 26.57
C ASN A 625 -16.42 15.62 26.91
N VAL A 626 -17.54 16.11 26.40
CA VAL A 626 -17.96 17.51 26.61
C VAL A 626 -18.36 17.82 28.06
N ARG A 627 -18.55 16.78 28.89
CA ARG A 627 -18.86 16.90 30.34
C ARG A 627 -17.66 16.60 31.24
N ASP A 628 -16.44 16.61 30.71
CA ASP A 628 -15.25 16.41 31.53
C ASP A 628 -14.88 17.69 32.28
N TYR A 629 -15.31 17.78 33.54
CA TYR A 629 -15.05 18.95 34.39
C TYR A 629 -13.58 19.11 34.78
N THR A 630 -12.74 18.10 34.53
CA THR A 630 -11.28 18.22 34.66
C THR A 630 -10.78 19.37 33.79
N PHE A 631 -11.39 19.54 32.61
CA PHE A 631 -11.00 20.56 31.63
C PHE A 631 -12.01 21.71 31.52
N ASN A 632 -13.21 21.56 32.11
CA ASN A 632 -14.25 22.59 32.19
C ASN A 632 -14.67 22.90 33.64
N PHE A 633 -13.77 23.51 34.40
CA PHE A 633 -13.97 23.83 35.82
C PHE A 633 -14.96 24.98 36.07
N ASN A 634 -15.27 25.80 35.05
CA ASN A 634 -16.24 26.91 35.15
C ASN A 634 -17.66 26.42 35.48
N LEU A 635 -17.95 25.13 35.28
CA LEU A 635 -19.24 24.52 35.60
C LEU A 635 -19.38 24.12 37.08
N CYS A 636 -18.31 24.22 37.88
CA CYS A 636 -18.31 23.88 39.30
C CYS A 636 -18.63 25.11 40.18
N PRO A 637 -19.44 24.98 41.24
CA PRO A 637 -19.73 26.05 42.19
C PRO A 637 -18.46 26.66 42.81
N ARG A 638 -18.50 27.97 43.14
CA ARG A 638 -17.44 28.77 43.79
C ARG A 638 -16.25 29.23 42.91
N TYR A 639 -16.32 29.11 41.58
CA TYR A 639 -15.27 29.59 40.66
C TYR A 639 -15.80 30.44 39.49
N GLY A 640 -16.70 31.39 39.75
CA GLY A 640 -17.39 32.20 38.73
C GLY A 640 -16.60 33.35 38.09
N HIS A 641 -15.27 33.40 38.22
CA HIS A 641 -14.45 34.56 37.81
C HIS A 641 -13.15 34.19 37.07
N THR A 642 -13.15 33.13 36.27
CA THR A 642 -12.04 32.85 35.33
C THR A 642 -12.41 33.32 33.92
N PRO A 643 -11.51 34.01 33.19
CA PRO A 643 -11.90 34.78 32.00
C PRO A 643 -12.18 33.95 30.74
N ASP A 644 -12.19 32.62 30.81
CA ASP A 644 -12.10 31.81 29.60
C ASP A 644 -13.09 30.63 29.58
N SER A 645 -14.30 30.89 29.08
CA SER A 645 -15.41 29.95 28.94
C SER A 645 -15.37 29.14 27.64
N ARG A 646 -14.22 29.05 26.96
CA ARG A 646 -14.10 28.53 25.59
C ARG A 646 -13.86 27.02 25.49
N PHE A 647 -13.80 26.28 26.60
CA PHE A 647 -13.64 24.82 26.51
C PHE A 647 -14.85 24.17 25.82
N LEU A 648 -14.61 23.55 24.67
CA LEU A 648 -15.63 22.83 23.89
C LEU A 648 -15.54 21.32 24.11
N SER A 649 -14.33 20.77 23.97
CA SER A 649 -14.04 19.36 24.10
C SER A 649 -12.53 19.14 24.08
N THR A 650 -12.09 18.00 24.62
CA THR A 650 -10.70 17.50 24.53
C THR A 650 -10.36 16.88 23.17
N GLN A 651 -11.34 16.75 22.27
CA GLN A 651 -11.08 16.38 20.88
C GLN A 651 -10.28 17.50 20.22
N TRP A 652 -9.31 17.17 19.37
CA TRP A 652 -8.30 18.15 18.95
C TRP A 652 -8.00 18.21 17.45
N VAL A 653 -8.60 17.36 16.62
CA VAL A 653 -8.41 17.40 15.15
C VAL A 653 -9.70 17.76 14.45
N THR A 654 -9.56 18.37 13.27
CA THR A 654 -10.68 18.56 12.36
C THR A 654 -11.01 17.23 11.70
N ASP A 655 -12.23 16.75 11.92
CA ASP A 655 -12.75 15.52 11.29
C ASP A 655 -12.71 15.64 9.77
N GLN A 656 -12.12 14.66 9.10
CA GLN A 656 -12.02 14.64 7.63
C GLN A 656 -13.17 13.85 6.97
N GLY A 657 -14.14 13.38 7.78
CA GLY A 657 -15.35 12.72 7.30
C GLY A 657 -15.20 11.21 7.14
N HIS A 658 -16.06 10.64 6.30
CA HIS A 658 -16.12 9.20 6.05
C HIS A 658 -14.88 8.71 5.31
N ASP A 659 -14.32 7.58 5.76
CA ASP A 659 -13.12 6.92 5.21
C ASP A 659 -11.89 7.81 5.11
N SER A 660 -11.82 8.79 6.00
CA SER A 660 -10.74 9.75 5.99
C SER A 660 -9.52 9.36 6.82
N HIS A 661 -9.64 8.32 7.65
CA HIS A 661 -8.59 7.84 8.58
C HIS A 661 -8.14 8.87 9.64
N LEU A 662 -8.76 10.06 9.66
CA LEU A 662 -8.56 11.11 10.67
C LEU A 662 -9.90 11.50 11.27
N TYR A 663 -10.19 10.94 12.44
CA TYR A 663 -11.51 10.95 13.03
C TYR A 663 -11.58 11.78 14.30
N ALA A 664 -12.52 12.73 14.33
CA ALA A 664 -12.84 13.51 15.52
C ALA A 664 -14.25 13.18 16.03
N ARG A 665 -14.35 12.73 17.28
CA ARG A 665 -15.61 12.29 17.88
C ARG A 665 -15.80 12.87 19.27
N VAL A 666 -17.07 13.01 19.67
CA VAL A 666 -17.41 13.46 21.03
C VAL A 666 -18.45 12.56 21.69
N ILE A 667 -18.38 12.50 23.02
CA ILE A 667 -19.43 11.92 23.86
C ILE A 667 -19.92 12.95 24.87
N THR A 668 -21.10 12.69 25.41
CA THR A 668 -21.68 13.43 26.52
C THR A 668 -22.03 12.43 27.63
N LYS A 669 -21.07 12.13 28.51
CA LYS A 669 -21.23 11.12 29.58
C LYS A 669 -20.74 11.63 30.93
N GLY A 670 -21.36 11.12 31.99
CA GLY A 670 -21.10 11.51 33.37
C GLY A 670 -22.22 12.37 33.98
N ASN A 671 -22.02 12.77 35.22
CA ASN A 671 -22.92 13.63 35.99
C ASN A 671 -23.13 14.96 35.23
N PRO A 672 -24.38 15.42 35.03
CA PRO A 672 -24.66 16.69 34.37
C PRO A 672 -24.28 17.93 35.19
N ASN A 673 -24.06 17.79 36.50
CA ASN A 673 -23.66 18.88 37.39
C ASN A 673 -22.33 18.58 38.07
N CYS A 674 -21.47 19.59 38.21
CA CYS A 674 -20.28 19.50 39.04
C CYS A 674 -20.64 19.89 40.49
N PRO A 675 -20.50 19.00 41.49
CA PRO A 675 -20.96 19.30 42.86
C PRO A 675 -20.07 20.30 43.60
N ASP A 676 -18.76 20.22 43.40
CA ASP A 676 -17.73 21.03 44.08
C ASP A 676 -16.46 21.04 43.20
N ILE A 677 -15.65 22.11 43.30
CA ILE A 677 -14.33 22.20 42.67
C ILE A 677 -13.39 21.05 43.09
N GLY A 678 -13.54 20.51 44.30
CA GLY A 678 -12.80 19.32 44.74
C GLY A 678 -13.16 18.03 43.99
N GLN A 679 -14.23 18.05 43.17
CA GLN A 679 -14.75 16.89 42.43
C GLN A 679 -14.70 17.07 40.91
N VAL A 680 -13.86 17.98 40.39
CA VAL A 680 -13.68 18.19 38.93
C VAL A 680 -13.37 16.91 38.15
N GLY A 681 -12.73 15.91 38.76
CA GLY A 681 -12.42 14.63 38.11
C GLY A 681 -13.59 13.64 37.96
N ILE A 682 -14.80 13.96 38.47
CA ILE A 682 -15.92 12.99 38.59
C ILE A 682 -16.32 12.32 37.27
N ASN A 683 -16.18 13.02 36.14
CA ASN A 683 -16.56 12.53 34.82
C ASN A 683 -15.38 12.07 33.96
N HIS A 684 -14.15 12.23 34.43
CA HIS A 684 -12.95 12.04 33.62
C HIS A 684 -12.76 10.60 33.13
N ALA A 685 -13.18 9.64 33.96
CA ALA A 685 -13.13 8.21 33.64
C ALA A 685 -14.39 7.71 32.90
N ALA A 686 -15.38 8.56 32.62
CA ALA A 686 -16.64 8.13 32.02
C ALA A 686 -16.49 7.53 30.61
N VAL A 687 -15.42 7.89 29.89
CA VAL A 687 -15.09 7.32 28.57
C VAL A 687 -14.88 5.81 28.60
N PHE A 688 -14.27 5.26 29.65
CA PHE A 688 -13.98 3.82 29.76
C PHE A 688 -15.25 2.97 29.81
N LEU A 689 -16.33 3.54 30.37
CA LEU A 689 -17.58 2.85 30.62
C LEU A 689 -18.60 3.03 29.48
N SER A 690 -18.28 3.84 28.46
CA SER A 690 -19.21 4.13 27.37
C SER A 690 -19.21 3.01 26.33
N PRO A 691 -20.34 2.30 26.10
CA PRO A 691 -20.42 1.29 25.04
C PRO A 691 -20.16 1.88 23.64
N ALA A 692 -20.54 3.14 23.42
CA ALA A 692 -20.31 3.81 22.15
C ALA A 692 -18.81 4.09 21.90
N VAL A 693 -18.02 4.36 22.95
CA VAL A 693 -16.55 4.47 22.82
C VAL A 693 -15.94 3.11 22.49
N GLN A 694 -16.43 2.04 23.12
CA GLN A 694 -15.96 0.68 22.85
C GLN A 694 -16.25 0.29 21.39
N THR A 695 -17.46 0.55 20.90
CA THR A 695 -17.83 0.30 19.49
C THR A 695 -16.97 1.14 18.53
N ALA A 696 -16.74 2.42 18.82
CA ALA A 696 -15.90 3.28 17.99
C ALA A 696 -14.46 2.77 17.89
N LEU A 697 -13.87 2.31 19.00
CA LEU A 697 -12.53 1.70 19.01
C LEU A 697 -12.48 0.37 18.25
N ILE A 698 -13.55 -0.42 18.29
CA ILE A 698 -13.68 -1.64 17.48
C ILE A 698 -13.69 -1.30 15.99
N GLU A 699 -14.57 -0.39 15.56
CA GLU A 699 -14.69 0.04 14.16
C GLU A 699 -13.34 0.56 13.66
N TRP A 700 -12.72 1.45 14.43
CA TRP A 700 -11.40 1.99 14.15
C TRP A 700 -10.31 0.92 14.03
N SER A 701 -10.24 -0.04 14.96
CA SER A 701 -9.26 -1.15 14.89
C SER A 701 -9.51 -2.14 13.74
N GLN A 702 -10.63 -2.00 13.03
CA GLN A 702 -10.97 -2.74 11.81
C GLN A 702 -10.77 -1.90 10.53
N GLY A 703 -10.22 -0.68 10.65
CA GLY A 703 -10.05 0.25 9.52
C GLY A 703 -11.37 0.87 9.03
N LYS A 704 -12.43 0.82 9.83
CA LYS A 704 -13.74 1.41 9.49
C LYS A 704 -13.89 2.79 10.10
N THR A 705 -14.68 3.63 9.43
CA THR A 705 -15.13 4.91 9.99
C THR A 705 -15.90 4.69 11.31
N PRO A 706 -15.45 5.28 12.43
CA PRO A 706 -16.19 5.18 13.69
C PRO A 706 -17.46 6.03 13.62
N SER A 707 -18.65 5.43 13.50
CA SER A 707 -19.88 6.16 13.12
C SER A 707 -20.86 6.34 14.27
N VAL A 708 -20.74 5.54 15.33
CA VAL A 708 -21.65 5.53 16.49
C VAL A 708 -21.56 6.81 17.34
N LEU A 709 -20.53 7.62 17.13
CA LEU A 709 -20.28 8.86 17.86
C LEU A 709 -20.53 10.07 16.96
N PRO A 710 -21.17 11.13 17.48
CA PRO A 710 -21.32 12.36 16.74
C PRO A 710 -19.97 13.03 16.50
N VAL A 711 -19.87 13.71 15.35
CA VAL A 711 -18.80 14.65 15.04
C VAL A 711 -19.01 15.90 15.91
N PRO A 712 -17.96 16.48 16.51
CA PRO A 712 -18.07 17.76 17.19
C PRO A 712 -18.62 18.83 16.24
N PRO A 713 -19.46 19.76 16.72
CA PRO A 713 -19.80 20.93 15.91
C PRO A 713 -18.52 21.70 15.57
N ILE A 714 -18.28 21.94 14.28
CA ILE A 714 -17.21 22.82 13.82
C ILE A 714 -17.55 24.21 14.38
N GLY A 715 -16.65 24.76 15.21
CA GLY A 715 -16.88 26.03 15.89
C GLY A 715 -17.08 27.16 14.89
N SER A 716 -18.26 27.78 14.94
CA SER A 716 -18.63 29.05 14.30
C SER A 716 -18.06 30.25 15.04
#